data_AF-A0A2S9XCC3-F1
#
_entry.id   AF-A0A2S9XCC3-F1
#
_cell.length_a   1.000
_cell.length_b   1.000
_cell.length_c   1.000
_cell.angle_alpha   90.00
_cell.angle_beta   90.00
_cell.angle_gamma   90.00
#
_symmetry.space_group_name_H-M   'P 1'
#
loop_
_entity.id
_entity.type
_entity.pdbx_description
1 polymer ?
#
loop_
_entity_poly.entity_id
_entity_poly.type
_entity_poly.pdbx_seq_one_letter_code
_entity_poly.pdbx_strand_id
1 'polypeptide(L)'
;MLGLGLLACRPGQPTITPDEGQAGSEVTIELPARPAVDAEAMMASIEWLASDERQGRFTFDPQIEEVASWIAGRYEALGLEPVSGAAGLRVGYELRTKVEAGASQTLIVERRGEPVEVAAERFTPRAEGASGTAKGEVVFVGYGVSWTRPEGAQDSDPAIDSYDDLAGVDLDGKIVLALTHAPNTPDLAALFGAMQDLAETFERAAAPLREADARAKLQRLHRKAREDLLALVEPFAETKDLSDAYWKVEDPKARLDIMALASEFISRTKARPQFDLREFSMAKKAARLAEAGAAGVIFVQGPRSFVGREARDADALPGVLDEGRRGGHGRVIPESVAIPVVQLSWKQADKLFSIGGQRLSKLQAAIDADYQPRSQALGVSAELETELISERVEVPNVLAQLPGKTDEIIMLGAHFDHIGNDETGNCRAIVRRDERDAICNGADDNASGTAMLLDLARAYEDAGVTPERTIVFAHFSGEELGLLGSQALIGDSPFDQSRVVAMVNLDMVGRLGPSGLAIGGLGSSADWLPLLDELGNHGMKILYEGSTTTRSDHAWWFHRQIPVLFFFTGIHGDYHRAGDEIDEINVEGLAKVGQLVSDVVWELASGRAIAWTEPAHGDGIGRGLPGSDPSTVIMRVDEQGVRVDEDGNPIAAAP
;
A
#
# COMPACT_ATOMS: atom_id res chain seq x y z
N MET A 1 -23.71 53.20 -84.64
CA MET A 1 -23.25 54.56 -84.99
C MET A 1 -22.98 55.28 -83.67
N LEU A 2 -21.69 55.46 -83.34
CA LEU A 2 -20.98 56.77 -83.35
C LEU A 2 -21.55 57.74 -82.30
N GLY A 3 -20.83 58.27 -81.32
CA GLY A 3 -19.41 58.28 -80.97
C GLY A 3 -19.25 59.06 -79.65
N LEU A 4 -18.31 58.65 -78.80
CA LEU A 4 -17.06 59.36 -78.44
C LEU A 4 -17.19 60.61 -77.55
N GLY A 5 -16.45 60.62 -76.44
CA GLY A 5 -16.15 61.83 -75.66
C GLY A 5 -15.46 61.59 -74.31
N LEU A 6 -14.17 61.25 -74.32
CA LEU A 6 -13.25 61.16 -73.18
C LEU A 6 -13.11 62.48 -72.37
N LEU A 7 -12.85 62.44 -71.05
CA LEU A 7 -11.52 62.55 -70.41
C LEU A 7 -11.59 62.99 -68.91
N ALA A 8 -10.93 62.19 -68.05
CA ALA A 8 -10.04 62.54 -66.93
C ALA A 8 -10.52 63.14 -65.57
N CYS A 9 -9.86 62.56 -64.54
CA CYS A 9 -9.41 63.07 -63.24
C CYS A 9 -10.19 62.70 -61.94
N ARG A 10 -9.40 62.13 -61.01
CA ARG A 10 -9.72 61.59 -59.67
C ARG A 10 -10.43 62.60 -58.75
N PRO A 11 -11.38 62.18 -57.90
CA PRO A 11 -11.84 63.00 -56.79
C PRO A 11 -10.98 62.75 -55.53
N GLY A 12 -10.59 63.84 -54.88
CA GLY A 12 -9.90 63.85 -53.59
C GLY A 12 -10.83 63.48 -52.43
N GLN A 13 -10.21 63.15 -51.30
CA GLN A 13 -10.85 62.70 -50.07
C GLN A 13 -11.84 63.74 -49.50
N PRO A 14 -13.03 63.31 -49.07
CA PRO A 14 -13.82 64.08 -48.12
C PRO A 14 -13.34 63.81 -46.69
N THR A 15 -13.02 64.90 -45.98
CA THR A 15 -12.85 65.00 -44.54
C THR A 15 -14.09 64.47 -43.80
N ILE A 16 -13.88 63.53 -42.89
CA ILE A 16 -14.88 63.07 -41.92
C ILE A 16 -14.75 63.94 -40.67
N THR A 17 -15.82 64.65 -40.33
CA THR A 17 -16.00 65.33 -39.03
C THR A 17 -16.24 64.29 -37.93
N PRO A 18 -15.75 64.50 -36.70
CA PRO A 18 -15.90 63.54 -35.62
C PRO A 18 -17.36 63.51 -35.16
N ASP A 19 -17.95 62.31 -35.16
CA ASP A 19 -19.24 62.05 -34.52
C ASP A 19 -18.98 61.84 -33.03
N GLU A 20 -19.35 62.84 -32.23
CA GLU A 20 -19.42 62.75 -30.78
C GLU A 20 -20.69 61.99 -30.40
N GLY A 21 -20.54 60.77 -29.84
CA GLY A 21 -21.63 60.15 -29.08
C GLY A 21 -22.02 58.72 -29.46
N GLN A 22 -21.07 57.79 -29.43
CA GLN A 22 -21.34 56.45 -28.89
C GLN A 22 -20.19 56.11 -27.94
N ALA A 23 -20.44 56.29 -26.64
CA ALA A 23 -19.60 55.71 -25.61
C ALA A 23 -19.51 54.20 -25.91
N GLY A 24 -18.30 53.72 -26.19
CA GLY A 24 -18.05 52.30 -26.30
C GLY A 24 -18.55 51.64 -25.03
N SER A 25 -19.47 50.68 -25.15
CA SER A 25 -19.68 49.73 -24.07
C SER A 25 -18.35 49.00 -23.92
N GLU A 26 -17.59 49.33 -22.88
CA GLU A 26 -16.56 48.42 -22.39
C GLU A 26 -17.26 47.09 -22.14
N VAL A 27 -16.96 46.11 -22.99
CA VAL A 27 -17.31 44.72 -22.71
C VAL A 27 -16.35 44.31 -21.60
N THR A 28 -16.75 44.56 -20.36
CA THR A 28 -16.10 43.97 -19.20
C THR A 28 -16.34 42.46 -19.32
N ILE A 29 -15.34 41.73 -19.79
CA ILE A 29 -15.34 40.28 -19.66
C ILE A 29 -15.12 40.03 -18.17
N GLU A 30 -16.20 39.81 -17.42
CA GLU A 30 -16.11 39.24 -16.08
C GLU A 30 -15.49 37.85 -16.24
N LEU A 31 -14.23 37.72 -15.82
CA LEU A 31 -13.60 36.41 -15.71
C LEU A 31 -14.40 35.60 -14.69
N PRO A 32 -14.65 34.31 -14.96
CA PRO A 32 -15.34 33.47 -13.99
C PRO A 32 -14.57 33.47 -12.67
N ALA A 33 -15.29 33.64 -11.56
CA ALA A 33 -14.70 33.61 -10.23
C ALA A 33 -14.18 32.20 -9.94
N ARG A 34 -12.98 32.12 -9.34
CA ARG A 34 -12.44 30.84 -8.88
C ARG A 34 -13.33 30.28 -7.77
N PRO A 35 -13.59 28.96 -7.74
CA PRO A 35 -14.32 28.31 -6.66
C PRO A 35 -13.70 28.63 -5.30
N ALA A 36 -14.53 29.14 -4.37
CA ALA A 36 -14.12 29.50 -3.02
C ALA A 36 -14.57 28.42 -2.03
N VAL A 37 -13.61 27.91 -1.27
CA VAL A 37 -13.85 26.89 -0.23
C VAL A 37 -14.53 27.49 1.00
N ASP A 38 -15.26 26.65 1.74
CA ASP A 38 -15.94 27.01 2.98
C ASP A 38 -15.48 26.06 4.11
N ALA A 39 -14.66 26.59 5.01
CA ALA A 39 -14.13 25.83 6.12
C ALA A 39 -15.19 25.45 7.15
N GLU A 40 -16.27 26.22 7.30
CA GLU A 40 -17.38 25.86 8.19
C GLU A 40 -18.15 24.66 7.61
N ALA A 41 -18.37 24.65 6.29
CA ALA A 41 -19.00 23.51 5.60
C ALA A 41 -18.13 22.24 5.66
N MET A 42 -16.81 22.38 5.51
CA MET A 42 -15.86 21.27 5.71
C MET A 42 -15.93 20.77 7.15
N MET A 43 -15.88 21.65 8.15
CA MET A 43 -15.96 21.26 9.57
C MET A 43 -17.25 20.52 9.89
N ALA A 44 -18.41 20.99 9.41
CA ALA A 44 -19.67 20.28 9.62
C ALA A 44 -19.68 18.87 8.99
N SER A 45 -18.96 18.69 7.88
CA SER A 45 -18.79 17.37 7.25
C SER A 45 -17.86 16.48 8.06
N ILE A 46 -16.73 17.03 8.56
CA ILE A 46 -15.79 16.31 9.43
C ILE A 46 -16.49 15.88 10.73
N GLU A 47 -17.24 16.77 11.38
CA GLU A 47 -18.00 16.46 12.60
C GLU A 47 -18.97 15.29 12.40
N TRP A 48 -19.65 15.23 11.25
CA TRP A 48 -20.55 14.12 10.95
C TRP A 48 -19.78 12.82 10.69
N LEU A 49 -18.74 12.88 9.86
CA LEU A 49 -17.93 11.73 9.47
C LEU A 49 -17.20 11.13 10.66
N ALA A 50 -16.58 11.96 11.49
CA ALA A 50 -15.78 11.57 12.66
C ALA A 50 -16.59 11.54 13.96
N SER A 51 -17.90 11.31 13.88
CA SER A 51 -18.72 11.08 15.07
C SER A 51 -18.62 9.63 15.55
N ASP A 52 -18.72 9.41 16.86
CA ASP A 52 -18.74 8.08 17.47
C ASP A 52 -19.82 7.18 16.85
N GLU A 53 -20.95 7.73 16.40
CA GLU A 53 -21.99 6.98 15.70
C GLU A 53 -21.49 6.29 14.43
N ARG A 54 -20.42 6.80 13.80
CA ARG A 54 -19.78 6.20 12.63
C ARG A 54 -18.80 5.09 12.98
N GLN A 55 -18.50 4.88 14.26
CA GLN A 55 -17.68 3.78 14.77
C GLN A 55 -16.31 3.69 14.08
N GLY A 56 -15.73 4.83 13.70
CA GLY A 56 -14.46 4.88 12.99
C GLY A 56 -14.49 4.36 11.55
N ARG A 57 -15.67 4.18 10.95
CA ARG A 57 -15.87 3.91 9.52
C ARG A 57 -15.02 2.75 8.99
N PHE A 58 -14.89 1.68 9.77
CA PHE A 58 -14.12 0.53 9.34
C PHE A 58 -14.71 -0.07 8.07
N THR A 59 -13.85 -0.44 7.12
CA THR A 59 -14.26 -0.92 5.79
C THR A 59 -15.24 -2.10 5.82
N PHE A 60 -15.22 -2.93 6.87
CA PHE A 60 -16.14 -4.07 7.01
C PHE A 60 -17.30 -3.83 7.98
N ASP A 61 -17.36 -2.67 8.61
CA ASP A 61 -18.44 -2.33 9.53
C ASP A 61 -19.64 -1.76 8.75
N PRO A 62 -20.88 -1.98 9.23
CA PRO A 62 -22.08 -1.50 8.53
C PRO A 62 -22.09 0.02 8.26
N GLN A 63 -21.37 0.79 9.07
CA GLN A 63 -21.26 2.25 8.94
C GLN A 63 -20.60 2.68 7.64
N ILE A 64 -19.77 1.84 7.00
CA ILE A 64 -19.16 2.18 5.71
C ILE A 64 -20.23 2.44 4.63
N GLU A 65 -21.31 1.65 4.65
CA GLU A 65 -22.42 1.79 3.70
C GLU A 65 -23.29 3.02 3.99
N GLU A 66 -23.45 3.36 5.26
CA GLU A 66 -24.13 4.58 5.67
C GLU A 66 -23.36 5.81 5.23
N VAL A 67 -22.04 5.83 5.43
CA VAL A 67 -21.18 6.94 5.01
C VAL A 67 -21.14 7.06 3.48
N ALA A 68 -20.99 5.96 2.75
CA ALA A 68 -21.04 5.98 1.29
C ALA A 68 -22.37 6.52 0.75
N SER A 69 -23.49 6.14 1.39
CA SER A 69 -24.82 6.67 1.06
C SER A 69 -24.94 8.16 1.37
N TRP A 70 -24.38 8.60 2.48
CA TRP A 70 -24.37 10.02 2.87
C TRP A 70 -23.56 10.85 1.88
N ILE A 71 -22.33 10.44 1.54
CA ILE A 71 -21.48 11.09 0.53
C ILE A 71 -22.21 11.17 -0.82
N ALA A 72 -22.77 10.05 -1.30
CA ALA A 72 -23.53 10.03 -2.54
C ALA A 72 -24.70 11.03 -2.51
N GLY A 73 -25.49 11.05 -1.43
CA GLY A 73 -26.60 11.99 -1.26
C GLY A 73 -26.17 13.46 -1.26
N ARG A 74 -24.96 13.78 -0.77
CA ARG A 74 -24.40 15.14 -0.84
C ARG A 74 -24.12 15.56 -2.28
N TYR A 75 -23.61 14.66 -3.11
CA TYR A 75 -23.41 14.92 -4.54
C TYR A 75 -24.71 15.00 -5.33
N GLU A 76 -25.68 14.12 -5.03
CA GLU A 76 -27.01 14.19 -5.65
C GLU A 76 -27.71 15.52 -5.36
N ALA A 77 -27.56 16.04 -4.14
CA ALA A 77 -28.10 17.35 -3.75
C ALA A 77 -27.49 18.52 -4.54
N LEU A 78 -26.24 18.37 -5.01
CA LEU A 78 -25.55 19.31 -5.88
C LEU A 78 -25.81 19.05 -7.37
N GLY A 79 -26.58 18.01 -7.71
CA GLY A 79 -26.88 17.64 -9.09
C GLY A 79 -25.71 16.98 -9.84
N LEU A 80 -24.68 16.48 -9.14
CA LEU A 80 -23.61 15.72 -9.77
C LEU A 80 -24.12 14.34 -10.21
N GLU A 81 -23.51 13.83 -11.29
CA GLU A 81 -23.94 12.59 -11.94
C GLU A 81 -23.01 11.43 -11.61
N PRO A 82 -23.45 10.16 -11.73
CA PRO A 82 -22.56 9.01 -11.78
C PRO A 82 -21.52 9.15 -12.89
N VAL A 83 -20.31 8.62 -12.67
CA VAL A 83 -19.31 8.52 -13.73
C VAL A 83 -19.86 7.70 -14.91
N SER A 84 -19.48 8.09 -16.12
CA SER A 84 -19.95 7.45 -17.36
C SER A 84 -19.68 5.94 -17.35
N GLY A 85 -20.74 5.13 -17.32
CA GLY A 85 -20.67 3.66 -17.31
C GLY A 85 -20.94 3.02 -15.94
N ALA A 86 -20.95 3.80 -14.85
CA ALA A 86 -21.42 3.35 -13.55
C ALA A 86 -22.96 3.34 -13.48
N ALA A 87 -23.53 2.40 -12.73
CA ALA A 87 -24.98 2.32 -12.51
C ALA A 87 -25.50 3.39 -11.53
N GLY A 88 -24.62 3.97 -10.72
CA GLY A 88 -24.91 4.99 -9.73
C GLY A 88 -23.62 5.58 -9.17
N LEU A 89 -23.74 6.50 -8.22
CA LEU A 89 -22.58 7.13 -7.57
C LEU A 89 -21.77 6.13 -6.73
N ARG A 90 -22.44 5.11 -6.17
CA ARG A 90 -21.79 4.05 -5.41
C ARG A 90 -21.32 2.95 -6.36
N VAL A 91 -20.02 2.68 -6.33
CA VAL A 91 -19.36 1.67 -7.13
C VAL A 91 -18.82 0.60 -6.19
N GLY A 92 -19.55 -0.50 -6.09
CA GLY A 92 -19.18 -1.64 -5.24
C GLY A 92 -18.04 -2.45 -5.82
N TYR A 93 -17.19 -2.99 -4.96
CA TYR A 93 -16.17 -3.97 -5.29
C TYR A 93 -16.10 -5.06 -4.22
N GLU A 94 -15.70 -6.26 -4.60
CA GLU A 94 -15.69 -7.42 -3.70
C GLU A 94 -14.32 -7.66 -3.09
N LEU A 95 -14.29 -7.80 -1.75
CA LEU A 95 -13.12 -8.20 -0.99
C LEU A 95 -13.29 -9.61 -0.46
N ARG A 96 -12.28 -10.45 -0.65
CA ARG A 96 -12.25 -11.81 -0.09
C ARG A 96 -11.86 -11.74 1.39
N THR A 97 -12.73 -12.18 2.29
CA THR A 97 -12.54 -12.04 3.75
C THR A 97 -12.39 -13.38 4.47
N LYS A 98 -12.87 -14.46 3.85
CA LYS A 98 -12.74 -15.83 4.38
C LYS A 98 -12.49 -16.84 3.26
N VAL A 99 -11.74 -17.88 3.57
CA VAL A 99 -11.51 -19.04 2.71
C VAL A 99 -11.41 -20.29 3.59
N GLU A 100 -12.19 -21.30 3.26
CA GLU A 100 -12.19 -22.61 3.92
C GLU A 100 -12.03 -23.73 2.89
N ALA A 101 -11.54 -24.89 3.34
CA ALA A 101 -11.51 -26.08 2.51
C ALA A 101 -12.94 -26.61 2.32
N GLY A 102 -13.31 -26.88 1.07
CA GLY A 102 -14.50 -27.64 0.72
C GLY A 102 -14.33 -29.14 0.96
N ALA A 103 -15.33 -29.92 0.55
CA ALA A 103 -15.39 -31.36 0.77
C ALA A 103 -14.45 -32.15 -0.14
N SER A 104 -14.19 -31.67 -1.35
CA SER A 104 -13.33 -32.33 -2.32
C SER A 104 -11.88 -31.87 -2.21
N GLN A 105 -11.03 -32.71 -1.61
CA GLN A 105 -9.57 -32.54 -1.61
C GLN A 105 -8.92 -33.84 -2.03
N THR A 106 -8.09 -33.83 -3.05
CA THR A 106 -7.35 -35.03 -3.48
C THR A 106 -5.97 -34.64 -3.98
N LEU A 107 -4.96 -35.43 -3.60
CA LEU A 107 -3.61 -35.34 -4.14
C LEU A 107 -3.12 -36.76 -4.44
N ILE A 108 -2.86 -37.05 -5.71
CA ILE A 108 -2.37 -38.34 -6.19
C ILE A 108 -1.01 -38.11 -6.85
N VAL A 109 -0.01 -38.89 -6.47
CA VAL A 109 1.30 -38.88 -7.12
C VAL A 109 1.51 -40.23 -7.81
N GLU A 110 1.69 -40.21 -9.13
CA GLU A 110 1.98 -41.39 -9.92
C GLU A 110 3.48 -41.69 -9.90
N ARG A 111 3.87 -42.75 -9.20
CA ARG A 111 5.27 -43.17 -9.05
C ARG A 111 5.46 -44.56 -9.61
N ARG A 112 6.38 -44.71 -10.57
CA ARG A 112 6.66 -46.00 -11.24
C ARG A 112 5.41 -46.63 -11.88
N GLY A 113 4.49 -45.80 -12.34
CA GLY A 113 3.21 -46.23 -12.95
C GLY A 113 2.13 -46.62 -11.95
N GLU A 114 2.36 -46.48 -10.64
CA GLU A 114 1.36 -46.74 -9.60
C GLU A 114 0.88 -45.42 -8.98
N PRO A 115 -0.44 -45.19 -8.89
CA PRO A 115 -0.98 -44.01 -8.21
C PRO A 115 -0.83 -44.19 -6.69
N VAL A 116 -0.27 -43.17 -6.04
CA VAL A 116 -0.19 -43.07 -4.58
C VAL A 116 -1.05 -41.89 -4.15
N GLU A 117 -2.23 -42.20 -3.63
CA GLU A 117 -3.10 -41.20 -3.01
C GLU A 117 -2.50 -40.77 -1.67
N VAL A 118 -2.38 -39.45 -1.49
CA VAL A 118 -1.85 -38.84 -0.28
C VAL A 118 -2.97 -38.73 0.75
N ALA A 119 -2.74 -39.26 1.96
CA ALA A 119 -3.71 -39.18 3.04
C ALA A 119 -4.03 -37.70 3.39
N ALA A 120 -5.31 -37.43 3.68
CA ALA A 120 -5.82 -36.07 3.91
C ALA A 120 -5.09 -35.31 5.02
N GLU A 121 -4.55 -35.98 6.04
CA GLU A 121 -3.77 -35.35 7.11
C GLU A 121 -2.33 -34.99 6.71
N ARG A 122 -1.92 -35.30 5.48
CA ARG A 122 -0.57 -35.06 4.96
C ARG A 122 -0.48 -33.93 3.94
N PHE A 123 -1.61 -33.36 3.53
CA PHE A 123 -1.63 -32.14 2.73
C PHE A 123 -2.84 -31.26 3.11
N THR A 124 -2.80 -29.99 2.72
CA THR A 124 -3.88 -29.03 2.94
C THR A 124 -4.01 -28.12 1.72
N PRO A 125 -5.22 -27.77 1.26
CA PRO A 125 -5.36 -26.74 0.24
C PRO A 125 -4.95 -25.38 0.78
N ARG A 126 -4.57 -24.49 -0.13
CA ARG A 126 -4.00 -23.18 0.18
C ARG A 126 -4.86 -22.08 -0.42
N ALA A 127 -5.18 -21.06 0.39
CA ALA A 127 -6.03 -19.96 -0.04
C ALA A 127 -5.45 -19.16 -1.21
N GLU A 128 -4.13 -19.21 -1.40
CA GLU A 128 -3.44 -18.60 -2.51
C GLU A 128 -3.82 -19.22 -3.87
N GLY A 129 -4.37 -20.45 -3.89
CA GLY A 129 -4.87 -21.12 -5.09
C GLY A 129 -6.39 -21.04 -5.27
N ALA A 130 -6.88 -21.62 -6.36
CA ALA A 130 -8.31 -21.70 -6.71
C ALA A 130 -8.88 -23.12 -6.58
N SER A 131 -10.20 -23.23 -6.57
CA SER A 131 -10.89 -24.50 -6.76
C SER A 131 -10.63 -25.05 -8.17
N GLY A 132 -10.40 -26.35 -8.30
CA GLY A 132 -10.22 -26.99 -9.59
C GLY A 132 -9.39 -28.25 -9.53
N THR A 133 -9.10 -28.79 -10.72
CA THR A 133 -8.25 -29.97 -10.89
C THR A 133 -7.06 -29.63 -11.79
N ALA A 134 -5.91 -30.20 -11.47
CA ALA A 134 -4.72 -30.10 -12.31
C ALA A 134 -3.97 -31.43 -12.34
N LYS A 135 -3.45 -31.79 -13.50
CA LYS A 135 -2.62 -32.98 -13.70
C LYS A 135 -1.45 -32.66 -14.61
N GLY A 136 -0.26 -33.10 -14.22
CA GLY A 136 0.94 -32.87 -15.01
C GLY A 136 2.17 -33.57 -14.45
N GLU A 137 3.27 -33.51 -15.20
CA GLU A 137 4.58 -33.91 -14.69
C GLU A 137 5.03 -32.97 -13.58
N VAL A 138 5.71 -33.52 -12.57
CA VAL A 138 6.19 -32.75 -11.43
C VAL A 138 7.58 -32.19 -11.70
N VAL A 139 7.72 -30.87 -11.56
CA VAL A 139 8.99 -30.14 -11.66
C VAL A 139 9.32 -29.51 -10.31
N PHE A 140 10.48 -29.83 -9.75
CA PHE A 140 10.99 -29.13 -8.58
C PHE A 140 11.64 -27.81 -8.99
N VAL A 141 11.34 -26.73 -8.28
CA VAL A 141 11.87 -25.38 -8.59
C VAL A 141 12.51 -24.69 -7.39
N GLY A 142 13.20 -25.42 -6.52
CA GLY A 142 13.84 -24.80 -5.36
C GLY A 142 12.82 -24.11 -4.46
N TYR A 143 12.99 -22.81 -4.25
CA TYR A 143 12.06 -21.96 -3.51
C TYR A 143 11.06 -21.22 -4.42
N GLY A 144 11.18 -21.32 -5.75
CA GLY A 144 10.32 -20.60 -6.70
C GLY A 144 10.47 -19.09 -6.63
N VAL A 145 11.67 -18.58 -6.31
CA VAL A 145 11.94 -17.15 -6.14
C VAL A 145 13.03 -16.65 -7.09
N SER A 146 13.08 -15.33 -7.31
CA SER A 146 14.28 -14.67 -7.82
C SER A 146 14.73 -13.53 -6.93
N TRP A 147 15.99 -13.18 -7.09
CA TRP A 147 16.63 -12.06 -6.42
C TRP A 147 17.76 -11.53 -7.29
N THR A 148 17.94 -10.22 -7.31
CA THR A 148 19.04 -9.54 -7.98
C THR A 148 19.63 -8.52 -7.01
N ARG A 149 20.96 -8.36 -7.01
CA ARG A 149 21.63 -7.38 -6.15
C ARG A 149 21.09 -5.96 -6.43
N PRO A 150 20.63 -5.22 -5.41
CA PRO A 150 20.26 -3.83 -5.58
C PRO A 150 21.44 -2.96 -6.02
N GLU A 151 21.19 -1.98 -6.88
CA GLU A 151 22.20 -0.99 -7.28
C GLU A 151 22.69 -0.19 -6.07
N GLY A 152 24.01 0.01 -5.94
CA GLY A 152 24.62 0.77 -4.84
C GLY A 152 24.92 -0.02 -3.55
N ALA A 153 24.67 -1.33 -3.50
CA ALA A 153 25.08 -2.18 -2.38
C ALA A 153 26.62 -2.22 -2.22
N GLN A 154 27.13 -2.12 -0.98
CA GLN A 154 28.57 -2.00 -0.69
C GLN A 154 29.36 -3.31 -0.87
N ASP A 155 30.65 -3.21 -1.21
CA ASP A 155 31.62 -4.31 -1.48
C ASP A 155 31.84 -5.33 -0.35
N SER A 156 31.33 -5.09 0.87
CA SER A 156 31.48 -6.01 2.01
C SER A 156 30.47 -7.16 2.03
N ASP A 157 29.62 -7.27 1.01
CA ASP A 157 28.52 -8.24 0.88
C ASP A 157 28.83 -9.28 -0.24
N PRO A 158 29.24 -10.55 0.04
CA PRO A 158 29.51 -11.50 -1.04
C PRO A 158 28.68 -12.82 -1.01
N ALA A 159 28.16 -13.20 -2.18
CA ALA A 159 28.22 -14.57 -2.75
C ALA A 159 27.83 -14.65 -4.26
N ILE A 160 26.80 -13.91 -4.70
CA ILE A 160 26.24 -13.96 -6.07
C ILE A 160 25.57 -12.62 -6.44
N ASP A 161 25.41 -12.31 -7.72
CA ASP A 161 24.73 -11.08 -8.21
C ASP A 161 23.25 -11.29 -8.56
N SER A 162 22.85 -12.53 -8.80
CA SER A 162 21.48 -12.91 -9.14
C SER A 162 21.18 -14.35 -8.76
N TYR A 163 19.93 -14.63 -8.43
CA TYR A 163 19.36 -15.95 -8.15
C TYR A 163 18.01 -16.03 -8.86
N ASP A 164 17.74 -17.12 -9.59
CA ASP A 164 16.41 -17.36 -10.17
C ASP A 164 16.14 -18.86 -10.28
N ASP A 165 15.18 -19.34 -9.49
CA ASP A 165 14.75 -20.72 -9.48
C ASP A 165 14.07 -21.17 -10.79
N LEU A 166 13.55 -20.23 -11.58
CA LEU A 166 12.82 -20.54 -12.81
C LEU A 166 13.71 -20.48 -14.06
N ALA A 167 14.96 -20.06 -13.91
CA ALA A 167 15.89 -19.91 -15.02
C ALA A 167 16.08 -21.23 -15.78
N GLY A 168 15.65 -21.25 -17.05
CA GLY A 168 15.80 -22.41 -17.94
C GLY A 168 14.86 -23.58 -17.66
N VAL A 169 13.78 -23.36 -16.91
CA VAL A 169 12.78 -24.38 -16.57
C VAL A 169 11.51 -24.16 -17.38
N ASP A 170 10.97 -25.22 -17.98
CA ASP A 170 9.65 -25.23 -18.62
C ASP A 170 8.58 -25.69 -17.63
N LEU A 171 7.61 -24.82 -17.34
CA LEU A 171 6.52 -25.08 -16.41
C LEU A 171 5.16 -25.21 -17.08
N ASP A 172 5.07 -25.07 -18.41
CA ASP A 172 3.79 -25.11 -19.13
C ASP A 172 3.06 -26.45 -18.91
N GLY A 173 1.88 -26.37 -18.30
CA GLY A 173 1.07 -27.55 -17.98
C GLY A 173 1.66 -28.47 -16.89
N LYS A 174 2.69 -28.02 -16.15
CA LYS A 174 3.38 -28.83 -15.14
C LYS A 174 2.80 -28.63 -13.74
N ILE A 175 2.97 -29.63 -12.88
CA ILE A 175 2.75 -29.47 -11.44
C ILE A 175 4.08 -29.06 -10.80
N VAL A 176 4.09 -27.93 -10.11
CA VAL A 176 5.31 -27.42 -9.49
C VAL A 176 5.44 -27.92 -8.06
N LEU A 177 6.61 -28.45 -7.70
CA LEU A 177 7.01 -28.71 -6.32
C LEU A 177 7.98 -27.61 -5.88
N ALA A 178 7.60 -26.81 -4.88
CA ALA A 178 8.42 -25.70 -4.39
C ALA A 178 8.55 -25.71 -2.86
N LEU A 179 9.71 -25.30 -2.36
CA LEU A 179 9.92 -25.05 -0.95
C LEU A 179 9.19 -23.77 -0.51
N THR A 180 8.62 -23.76 0.68
CA THR A 180 8.16 -22.50 1.30
C THR A 180 9.37 -21.68 1.76
N HIS A 181 9.19 -20.37 1.98
CA HIS A 181 10.25 -19.40 2.32
C HIS A 181 11.24 -19.13 1.17
N ALA A 182 12.46 -18.70 1.51
CA ALA A 182 13.57 -18.38 0.62
C ALA A 182 14.84 -19.09 1.11
N PRO A 183 15.91 -19.18 0.29
CA PRO A 183 17.17 -19.77 0.70
C PRO A 183 17.64 -19.24 2.06
N ASN A 184 18.04 -20.15 2.94
CA ASN A 184 18.60 -19.85 4.26
C ASN A 184 17.72 -18.98 5.16
N THR A 185 16.40 -19.00 4.93
CA THR A 185 15.42 -18.22 5.69
C THR A 185 14.56 -19.14 6.56
N PRO A 186 14.53 -18.94 7.91
CA PRO A 186 13.63 -19.69 8.77
C PRO A 186 12.17 -19.26 8.57
N ASP A 187 11.27 -20.02 9.16
CA ASP A 187 9.93 -19.53 9.48
C ASP A 187 10.02 -18.38 10.48
N LEU A 188 9.95 -17.15 9.98
CA LEU A 188 10.12 -15.94 10.76
C LEU A 188 8.99 -15.76 11.79
N ALA A 189 7.76 -16.15 11.45
CA ALA A 189 6.66 -16.09 12.39
C ALA A 189 6.89 -17.04 13.56
N ALA A 190 7.31 -18.28 13.28
CA ALA A 190 7.68 -19.23 14.31
C ALA A 190 8.92 -18.77 15.12
N LEU A 191 9.89 -18.13 14.46
CA LEU A 191 11.09 -17.60 15.13
C LEU A 191 10.72 -16.50 16.11
N PHE A 192 9.96 -15.49 15.67
CA PHE A 192 9.52 -14.40 16.54
C PHE A 192 8.59 -14.89 17.65
N GLY A 193 7.69 -15.83 17.36
CA GLY A 193 6.85 -16.46 18.38
C GLY A 193 7.69 -17.17 19.44
N ALA A 194 8.66 -17.99 19.04
CA ALA A 194 9.55 -18.68 19.97
C ALA A 194 10.42 -17.72 20.78
N MET A 195 10.83 -16.59 20.19
CA MET A 195 11.51 -15.53 20.92
C MET A 195 10.57 -14.88 21.94
N GLN A 196 9.36 -14.48 21.55
CA GLN A 196 8.37 -13.92 22.47
C GLN A 196 8.08 -14.85 23.66
N ASP A 197 7.86 -16.14 23.40
CA ASP A 197 7.66 -17.16 24.43
C ASP A 197 8.86 -17.26 25.40
N LEU A 198 10.08 -17.10 24.88
CA LEU A 198 11.30 -17.04 25.68
C LEU A 198 11.32 -15.80 26.57
N ALA A 199 10.95 -14.61 26.06
CA ALA A 199 10.83 -13.41 26.90
C ALA A 199 9.79 -13.58 27.99
N GLU A 200 8.60 -14.07 27.66
CA GLU A 200 7.52 -14.24 28.64
C GLU A 200 7.91 -15.24 29.72
N THR A 201 8.53 -16.36 29.32
CA THR A 201 9.05 -17.37 30.25
C THR A 201 10.14 -16.80 31.15
N PHE A 202 11.06 -16.01 30.58
CA PHE A 202 12.07 -15.29 31.33
C PHE A 202 11.44 -14.32 32.33
N GLU A 203 10.55 -13.42 31.89
CA GLU A 203 9.93 -12.39 32.73
C GLU A 203 9.12 -13.00 33.87
N ARG A 204 8.35 -14.06 33.60
CA ARG A 204 7.58 -14.81 34.61
C ARG A 204 8.48 -15.44 35.68
N ALA A 205 9.66 -15.93 35.30
CA ALA A 205 10.64 -16.44 36.25
C ALA A 205 11.44 -15.33 36.96
N ALA A 206 11.69 -14.21 36.28
CA ALA A 206 12.50 -13.10 36.77
C ALA A 206 11.75 -12.19 37.74
N ALA A 207 10.44 -11.98 37.55
CA ALA A 207 9.61 -11.10 38.38
C ALA A 207 9.75 -11.36 39.90
N PRO A 208 9.49 -12.58 40.43
CA PRO A 208 9.64 -12.84 41.87
C PRO A 208 11.09 -12.76 42.34
N LEU A 209 12.06 -13.02 41.46
CA LEU A 209 13.49 -12.92 41.77
C LEU A 209 13.95 -11.46 41.85
N ARG A 210 13.36 -10.54 41.07
CA ARG A 210 13.63 -9.10 41.15
C ARG A 210 13.07 -8.48 42.42
N GLU A 211 11.85 -8.86 42.79
CA GLU A 211 11.24 -8.46 44.07
C GLU A 211 12.07 -8.90 45.27
N ALA A 212 12.62 -10.12 45.21
CA ALA A 212 13.48 -10.68 46.26
C ALA A 212 14.95 -10.19 46.18
N ASP A 213 15.29 -9.27 45.26
CA ASP A 213 16.67 -8.83 44.96
C ASP A 213 17.68 -9.99 44.79
N ALA A 214 17.21 -11.11 44.22
CA ALA A 214 17.96 -12.35 44.09
C ALA A 214 18.94 -12.33 42.91
N ARG A 215 19.88 -11.36 42.91
CA ARG A 215 20.80 -11.06 41.79
C ARG A 215 21.53 -12.27 41.20
N ALA A 216 22.05 -13.17 42.04
CA ALA A 216 22.75 -14.37 41.56
C ALA A 216 21.83 -15.37 40.83
N LYS A 217 20.55 -15.44 41.21
CA LYS A 217 19.55 -16.26 40.51
C LYS A 217 19.16 -15.61 39.17
N LEU A 218 18.98 -14.29 39.16
CA LEU A 218 18.72 -13.51 37.95
C LEU A 218 19.86 -13.65 36.92
N GLN A 219 21.12 -13.57 37.34
CA GLN A 219 22.28 -13.79 36.47
C GLN A 219 22.29 -15.19 35.84
N ARG A 220 21.88 -16.23 36.57
CA ARG A 220 21.74 -17.58 36.01
C ARG A 220 20.59 -17.67 35.02
N LEU A 221 19.48 -17.00 35.31
CA LEU A 221 18.31 -16.96 34.43
C LEU A 221 18.63 -16.25 33.11
N HIS A 222 19.33 -15.12 33.14
CA HIS A 222 19.83 -14.43 31.94
C HIS A 222 20.76 -15.32 31.12
N ARG A 223 21.70 -16.03 31.77
CA ARG A 223 22.59 -16.97 31.07
C ARG A 223 21.81 -18.07 30.36
N LYS A 224 20.82 -18.66 31.04
CA LYS A 224 19.97 -19.68 30.44
C LYS A 224 19.17 -19.13 29.26
N ALA A 225 18.52 -17.98 29.40
CA ALA A 225 17.76 -17.36 28.32
C ALA A 225 18.65 -17.07 27.10
N ARG A 226 19.91 -16.64 27.33
CA ARG A 226 20.91 -16.48 26.27
C ARG A 226 21.26 -17.80 25.59
N GLU A 227 21.47 -18.87 26.34
CA GLU A 227 21.77 -20.20 25.77
C GLU A 227 20.59 -20.72 24.94
N ASP A 228 19.37 -20.59 25.45
CA ASP A 228 18.14 -20.99 24.76
C ASP A 228 17.92 -20.17 23.48
N LEU A 229 18.20 -18.86 23.52
CA LEU A 229 18.14 -17.98 22.35
C LEU A 229 19.18 -18.37 21.30
N LEU A 230 20.43 -18.58 21.70
CA LEU A 230 21.51 -18.97 20.79
C LEU A 230 21.14 -20.26 20.06
N ALA A 231 20.59 -21.24 20.77
CA ALA A 231 20.11 -22.49 20.18
C ALA A 231 18.99 -22.28 19.14
N LEU A 232 18.19 -21.21 19.28
CA LEU A 232 17.12 -20.86 18.36
C LEU A 232 17.65 -20.28 17.04
N VAL A 233 18.67 -19.42 17.11
CA VAL A 233 19.18 -18.64 15.96
C VAL A 233 20.42 -19.24 15.30
N GLU A 234 21.22 -20.05 16.01
CA GLU A 234 22.44 -20.69 15.49
C GLU A 234 22.24 -21.48 14.18
N PRO A 235 21.12 -22.18 13.94
CA PRO A 235 20.88 -22.85 12.66
C PRO A 235 20.80 -21.91 11.46
N PHE A 236 20.53 -20.61 11.69
CA PHE A 236 20.18 -19.63 10.66
C PHE A 236 21.20 -18.49 10.56
N ALA A 237 21.94 -18.19 11.63
CA ALA A 237 22.90 -17.08 11.67
C ALA A 237 24.24 -17.48 12.28
N GLU A 238 25.29 -16.78 11.87
CA GLU A 238 26.62 -16.92 12.48
C GLU A 238 26.64 -16.20 13.83
N THR A 239 26.42 -16.95 14.91
CA THR A 239 26.29 -16.41 16.27
C THR A 239 27.59 -15.86 16.86
N LYS A 240 28.74 -16.17 16.24
CA LYS A 240 30.07 -15.66 16.61
C LYS A 240 30.21 -14.14 16.42
N ASP A 241 29.36 -13.52 15.59
CA ASP A 241 29.43 -12.09 15.24
C ASP A 241 28.47 -11.21 16.06
N LEU A 242 27.70 -11.82 16.97
CA LEU A 242 26.85 -11.12 17.94
C LEU A 242 27.72 -10.49 19.03
N SER A 243 27.68 -9.15 19.15
CA SER A 243 28.61 -8.38 19.99
C SER A 243 28.57 -8.75 21.48
N ASP A 244 29.73 -8.67 22.17
CA ASP A 244 29.80 -8.83 23.63
C ASP A 244 28.94 -7.83 24.40
N ALA A 245 28.68 -6.65 23.82
CA ALA A 245 27.82 -5.62 24.39
C ALA A 245 26.35 -6.09 24.49
N TYR A 246 25.88 -6.84 23.49
CA TYR A 246 24.56 -7.49 23.51
C TYR A 246 24.44 -8.52 24.65
N TRP A 247 25.55 -9.15 25.02
CA TRP A 247 25.59 -10.23 26.00
C TRP A 247 25.88 -9.81 27.44
N LYS A 248 26.26 -8.55 27.66
CA LYS A 248 26.56 -8.02 28.99
C LYS A 248 25.30 -7.46 29.62
N VAL A 249 24.73 -8.23 30.54
CA VAL A 249 23.69 -7.74 31.44
C VAL A 249 24.37 -6.93 32.55
N GLU A 250 24.38 -5.60 32.39
CA GLU A 250 24.96 -4.67 33.38
C GLU A 250 24.15 -4.68 34.70
N ASP A 251 22.82 -4.73 34.59
CA ASP A 251 21.90 -4.90 35.72
C ASP A 251 21.13 -6.23 35.58
N PRO A 252 21.35 -7.22 36.48
CA PRO A 252 20.59 -8.46 36.50
C PRO A 252 19.07 -8.29 36.67
N LYS A 253 18.58 -7.09 37.03
CA LYS A 253 17.15 -6.79 37.11
C LYS A 253 16.55 -6.27 35.80
N ALA A 254 17.38 -6.03 34.79
CA ALA A 254 16.92 -5.58 33.47
C ALA A 254 15.95 -6.59 32.86
N ARG A 255 14.98 -6.08 32.08
CA ARG A 255 14.10 -6.92 31.27
C ARG A 255 14.85 -7.46 30.05
N LEU A 256 14.38 -8.58 29.51
CA LEU A 256 14.90 -9.08 28.24
C LEU A 256 14.24 -8.32 27.08
N ASP A 257 15.00 -7.49 26.38
CA ASP A 257 14.54 -6.81 25.17
C ASP A 257 14.77 -7.70 23.93
N ILE A 258 13.68 -8.29 23.46
CA ILE A 258 13.68 -9.19 22.31
C ILE A 258 13.61 -8.45 20.96
N MET A 259 13.10 -7.22 20.94
CA MET A 259 13.05 -6.44 19.71
C MET A 259 14.45 -5.90 19.35
N ALA A 260 15.23 -5.49 20.36
CA ALA A 260 16.64 -5.13 20.17
C ALA A 260 17.46 -6.28 19.58
N LEU A 261 17.15 -7.51 19.99
CA LEU A 261 17.79 -8.74 19.54
C LEU A 261 17.39 -9.11 18.10
N ALA A 262 16.09 -9.03 17.78
CA ALA A 262 15.58 -9.25 16.43
C ALA A 262 16.23 -8.29 15.41
N SER A 263 16.36 -7.02 15.79
CA SER A 263 17.03 -5.99 14.98
C SER A 263 18.51 -6.32 14.73
N GLU A 264 19.23 -6.80 15.75
CA GLU A 264 20.64 -7.20 15.62
C GLU A 264 20.83 -8.48 14.78
N PHE A 265 19.90 -9.45 14.91
CA PHE A 265 19.85 -10.64 14.07
C PHE A 265 19.67 -10.28 12.59
N ILE A 266 18.80 -9.31 12.30
CA ILE A 266 18.54 -8.84 10.93
C ILE A 266 19.71 -7.99 10.42
N SER A 267 20.32 -7.15 11.26
CA SER A 267 21.33 -6.16 10.84
C SER A 267 22.73 -6.72 10.57
N ARG A 268 23.09 -7.87 11.17
CA ARG A 268 24.44 -8.46 11.11
C ARG A 268 24.61 -9.62 10.14
N THR A 269 23.59 -9.95 9.35
CA THR A 269 23.65 -11.00 8.31
C THR A 269 24.31 -10.55 7.00
N LYS A 270 25.13 -9.48 7.02
CA LYS A 270 25.69 -8.72 5.87
C LYS A 270 26.62 -9.48 4.90
N ALA A 271 26.62 -10.81 4.89
CA ALA A 271 27.41 -11.63 3.97
C ALA A 271 26.53 -12.61 3.18
N ARG A 272 25.29 -12.22 2.86
CA ARG A 272 24.27 -13.08 2.25
C ARG A 272 23.28 -12.25 1.43
N PRO A 273 22.73 -12.79 0.32
CA PRO A 273 21.64 -12.15 -0.41
C PRO A 273 20.50 -11.74 0.52
N GLN A 274 20.19 -10.45 0.55
CA GLN A 274 19.05 -9.92 1.31
C GLN A 274 17.79 -10.02 0.47
N PHE A 275 17.11 -11.14 0.63
CA PHE A 275 15.80 -11.42 0.10
C PHE A 275 14.77 -10.44 0.74
N ASP A 276 14.04 -9.64 -0.05
CA ASP A 276 12.91 -8.81 0.44
C ASP A 276 11.72 -9.68 0.85
N LEU A 277 11.46 -9.79 2.15
CA LEU A 277 10.40 -10.62 2.73
C LEU A 277 9.00 -10.42 2.11
N ARG A 278 8.73 -9.25 1.53
CA ARG A 278 7.46 -8.98 0.83
C ARG A 278 7.34 -9.75 -0.49
N GLU A 279 8.45 -10.03 -1.15
CA GLU A 279 8.50 -10.78 -2.42
C GLU A 279 8.32 -12.29 -2.24
N PHE A 280 8.35 -12.81 -1.01
CA PHE A 280 8.25 -14.25 -0.73
C PHE A 280 6.99 -14.64 0.04
N SER A 281 5.95 -13.79 0.04
CA SER A 281 4.63 -14.26 0.44
C SER A 281 4.21 -15.45 -0.42
N MET A 282 3.40 -16.35 0.16
CA MET A 282 2.95 -17.52 -0.60
C MET A 282 2.10 -17.11 -1.80
N ALA A 283 1.33 -16.01 -1.68
CA ALA A 283 0.53 -15.47 -2.77
C ALA A 283 1.38 -15.03 -3.97
N LYS A 284 2.45 -14.26 -3.73
CA LYS A 284 3.36 -13.83 -4.81
C LYS A 284 4.10 -15.00 -5.46
N LYS A 285 4.51 -15.98 -4.65
CA LYS A 285 5.14 -17.20 -5.18
C LYS A 285 4.17 -18.00 -6.04
N ALA A 286 2.93 -18.18 -5.60
CA ALA A 286 1.90 -18.85 -6.39
C ALA A 286 1.65 -18.10 -7.72
N ALA A 287 1.54 -16.76 -7.67
CA ALA A 287 1.37 -15.90 -8.85
C ALA A 287 2.50 -16.07 -9.85
N ARG A 288 3.76 -15.94 -9.40
CA ARG A 288 4.94 -16.14 -10.24
C ARG A 288 4.95 -17.52 -10.92
N LEU A 289 4.61 -18.57 -10.18
CA LEU A 289 4.60 -19.93 -10.72
C LEU A 289 3.47 -20.13 -11.75
N ALA A 290 2.29 -19.56 -11.49
CA ALA A 290 1.16 -19.58 -12.43
C ALA A 290 1.48 -18.80 -13.71
N GLU A 291 2.07 -17.60 -13.60
CA GLU A 291 2.52 -16.78 -14.75
C GLU A 291 3.58 -17.50 -15.59
N ALA A 292 4.42 -18.32 -14.96
CA ALA A 292 5.40 -19.15 -15.65
C ALA A 292 4.80 -20.39 -16.34
N GLY A 293 3.48 -20.64 -16.21
CA GLY A 293 2.76 -21.71 -16.91
C GLY A 293 2.39 -22.92 -16.06
N ALA A 294 2.67 -22.92 -14.75
CA ALA A 294 2.31 -24.03 -13.87
C ALA A 294 0.79 -24.29 -13.90
N ALA A 295 0.41 -25.56 -14.04
CA ALA A 295 -0.99 -25.99 -13.96
C ALA A 295 -1.48 -26.17 -12.51
N GLY A 296 -0.57 -26.37 -11.56
CA GLY A 296 -0.86 -26.49 -10.13
C GLY A 296 0.42 -26.47 -9.30
N VAL A 297 0.31 -26.16 -8.01
CA VAL A 297 1.47 -26.00 -7.12
C VAL A 297 1.34 -26.85 -5.85
N ILE A 298 2.42 -27.52 -5.51
CA ILE A 298 2.63 -28.25 -4.26
C ILE A 298 3.76 -27.54 -3.50
N PHE A 299 3.39 -26.79 -2.46
CA PHE A 299 4.35 -26.23 -1.53
C PHE A 299 4.79 -27.24 -0.48
N VAL A 300 6.03 -27.15 -0.02
CA VAL A 300 6.58 -27.96 1.07
C VAL A 300 7.42 -27.09 1.98
N GLN A 301 7.14 -27.07 3.29
CA GLN A 301 8.07 -26.42 4.22
C GLN A 301 9.35 -27.23 4.33
N GLY A 302 10.46 -26.63 3.91
CA GLY A 302 11.74 -27.31 3.94
C GLY A 302 12.11 -27.74 5.38
N PRO A 303 12.65 -28.95 5.59
CA PRO A 303 12.99 -29.45 6.93
C PRO A 303 14.03 -28.59 7.66
N ARG A 304 14.75 -27.71 6.95
CA ARG A 304 15.69 -26.75 7.54
C ARG A 304 15.06 -25.39 7.82
N SER A 305 13.85 -25.11 7.34
CA SER A 305 13.13 -23.84 7.60
C SER A 305 12.37 -23.86 8.92
N PHE A 306 12.12 -25.03 9.51
CA PHE A 306 11.47 -25.15 10.82
C PHE A 306 12.33 -24.59 11.94
N VAL A 307 11.69 -23.84 12.83
CA VAL A 307 12.30 -23.33 14.07
C VAL A 307 12.17 -24.40 15.16
N GLY A 308 13.29 -25.03 15.48
CA GLY A 308 13.36 -26.07 16.51
C GLY A 308 13.04 -27.48 16.01
N ARG A 309 13.60 -28.47 16.71
CA ARG A 309 13.46 -29.89 16.35
C ARG A 309 12.03 -30.38 16.50
N GLU A 310 11.33 -29.93 17.54
CA GLU A 310 9.97 -30.36 17.84
C GLU A 310 8.99 -29.99 16.72
N ALA A 311 9.00 -28.74 16.26
CA ALA A 311 8.17 -28.29 15.14
C ALA A 311 8.49 -29.07 13.85
N ARG A 312 9.78 -29.24 13.54
CA ARG A 312 10.23 -30.03 12.39
C ARG A 312 9.77 -31.49 12.45
N ASP A 313 9.86 -32.09 13.63
CA ASP A 313 9.48 -33.48 13.85
C ASP A 313 7.95 -33.63 13.98
N ALA A 314 7.21 -32.59 14.33
CA ALA A 314 5.74 -32.57 14.23
C ALA A 314 5.31 -32.54 12.76
N ASP A 315 5.98 -31.74 11.92
CA ASP A 315 5.65 -31.56 10.49
C ASP A 315 4.16 -31.22 10.32
N ALA A 316 3.68 -30.32 11.19
CA ALA A 316 2.29 -29.88 11.20
C ALA A 316 2.02 -29.01 9.99
N LEU A 317 0.86 -29.23 9.36
CA LEU A 317 0.42 -28.40 8.25
C LEU A 317 -0.25 -27.12 8.76
N PRO A 318 -0.08 -26.01 8.04
CA PRO A 318 -0.82 -24.79 8.30
C PRO A 318 -2.32 -24.98 8.02
N GLY A 319 -3.15 -24.10 8.59
CA GLY A 319 -4.52 -23.93 8.11
C GLY A 319 -4.56 -23.41 6.66
N VAL A 320 -5.76 -23.44 6.05
CA VAL A 320 -5.98 -22.94 4.67
C VAL A 320 -5.52 -21.47 4.51
N LEU A 321 -5.68 -20.68 5.59
CA LEU A 321 -5.35 -19.24 5.68
C LEU A 321 -4.23 -18.91 6.69
N ASP A 322 -3.32 -19.85 6.92
CA ASP A 322 -2.24 -19.63 7.88
C ASP A 322 -0.94 -19.24 7.15
N GLU A 323 -0.58 -17.96 7.28
CA GLU A 323 0.73 -17.39 6.98
C GLU A 323 1.53 -17.11 8.28
N GLY A 324 1.12 -17.67 9.43
CA GLY A 324 1.78 -17.44 10.72
C GLY A 324 1.45 -16.10 11.39
N ARG A 325 0.38 -15.40 10.96
CA ARG A 325 -0.11 -14.18 11.61
C ARG A 325 -1.34 -14.50 12.45
N ARG A 326 -1.28 -14.23 13.77
CA ARG A 326 -2.45 -14.31 14.66
C ARG A 326 -3.58 -13.44 14.12
N GLY A 327 -4.79 -14.00 14.11
CA GLY A 327 -5.98 -13.37 13.54
C GLY A 327 -6.28 -12.01 14.16
N GLY A 328 -6.66 -11.07 13.30
CA GLY A 328 -7.41 -9.88 13.64
C GLY A 328 -8.72 -9.90 12.85
N HIS A 329 -9.75 -9.25 13.40
CA HIS A 329 -10.95 -8.91 12.66
C HIS A 329 -10.57 -8.03 11.44
N GLY A 330 -11.32 -8.14 10.33
CA GLY A 330 -11.10 -7.33 9.13
C GLY A 330 -9.86 -7.66 8.28
N ARG A 331 -9.46 -8.93 8.19
CA ARG A 331 -8.38 -9.35 7.27
C ARG A 331 -8.90 -9.50 5.84
N VAL A 332 -8.34 -8.73 4.93
CA VAL A 332 -8.48 -8.95 3.49
C VAL A 332 -7.53 -10.07 3.08
N ILE A 333 -8.07 -11.04 2.36
CA ILE A 333 -7.31 -12.16 1.83
C ILE A 333 -6.98 -11.83 0.37
N PRO A 334 -5.70 -11.86 -0.04
CA PRO A 334 -5.33 -11.63 -1.43
C PRO A 334 -6.10 -12.54 -2.39
N GLU A 335 -6.31 -12.05 -3.61
CA GLU A 335 -6.89 -12.84 -4.70
C GLU A 335 -6.04 -14.09 -4.98
N SER A 336 -6.73 -15.18 -5.31
CA SER A 336 -6.08 -16.45 -5.66
C SER A 336 -5.57 -16.45 -7.09
N VAL A 337 -4.51 -17.21 -7.34
CA VAL A 337 -4.19 -17.63 -8.71
C VAL A 337 -5.24 -18.60 -9.24
N ALA A 338 -5.43 -18.60 -10.56
CA ALA A 338 -6.42 -19.46 -11.24
C ALA A 338 -6.01 -20.94 -11.35
N ILE A 339 -5.09 -21.41 -10.50
CA ILE A 339 -4.60 -22.78 -10.45
C ILE A 339 -4.73 -23.34 -9.03
N PRO A 340 -4.89 -24.66 -8.87
CA PRO A 340 -5.03 -25.22 -7.54
C PRO A 340 -3.66 -25.34 -6.85
N VAL A 341 -3.65 -24.99 -5.55
CA VAL A 341 -2.43 -24.90 -4.72
C VAL A 341 -2.66 -25.67 -3.43
N VAL A 342 -1.70 -26.53 -3.08
CA VAL A 342 -1.69 -27.31 -1.84
C VAL A 342 -0.36 -27.16 -1.12
N GLN A 343 -0.34 -27.40 0.18
CA GLN A 343 0.88 -27.62 0.94
C GLN A 343 0.94 -29.06 1.45
N LEU A 344 2.07 -29.71 1.20
CA LEU A 344 2.36 -31.09 1.55
C LEU A 344 3.37 -31.15 2.70
N SER A 345 3.16 -32.08 3.63
CA SER A 345 4.08 -32.30 4.75
C SER A 345 5.47 -32.70 4.23
N TRP A 346 6.54 -32.20 4.83
CA TRP A 346 7.89 -32.41 4.32
C TRP A 346 8.31 -33.88 4.37
N LYS A 347 7.85 -34.62 5.38
CA LYS A 347 8.08 -36.07 5.49
C LYS A 347 7.38 -36.83 4.39
N GLN A 348 6.20 -36.37 3.97
CA GLN A 348 5.48 -36.99 2.87
C GLN A 348 6.15 -36.65 1.53
N ALA A 349 6.59 -35.40 1.34
CA ALA A 349 7.38 -35.00 0.18
C ALA A 349 8.67 -35.82 0.03
N ASP A 350 9.44 -36.03 1.10
CA ASP A 350 10.69 -36.81 1.09
C ASP A 350 10.47 -38.31 0.78
N LYS A 351 9.25 -38.83 1.01
CA LYS A 351 8.87 -40.21 0.64
C LYS A 351 8.48 -40.35 -0.83
N LEU A 352 7.73 -39.37 -1.33
CA LEU A 352 7.13 -39.39 -2.68
C LEU A 352 8.14 -38.98 -3.74
N PHE A 353 8.92 -37.94 -3.46
CA PHE A 353 9.80 -37.30 -4.43
C PHE A 353 11.26 -37.65 -4.17
N SER A 354 12.00 -37.92 -5.25
CA SER A 354 13.46 -38.00 -5.21
C SER A 354 14.02 -36.93 -6.14
N ILE A 355 14.67 -35.93 -5.56
CA ILE A 355 15.14 -34.76 -6.30
C ILE A 355 16.65 -34.91 -6.50
N GLY A 356 17.08 -35.22 -7.73
CA GLY A 356 18.48 -35.51 -8.03
C GLY A 356 19.06 -36.69 -7.25
N GLY A 357 18.23 -37.65 -6.82
CA GLY A 357 18.64 -38.77 -5.97
C GLY A 357 18.93 -38.40 -4.50
N GLN A 358 18.62 -37.17 -4.08
CA GLN A 358 18.87 -36.67 -2.73
C GLN A 358 17.58 -36.61 -1.90
N ARG A 359 17.76 -36.64 -0.57
CA ARG A 359 16.70 -36.27 0.38
C ARG A 359 16.53 -34.76 0.40
N LEU A 360 15.32 -34.30 0.66
CA LEU A 360 14.95 -32.88 0.67
C LEU A 360 15.84 -32.05 1.61
N SER A 361 16.17 -32.59 2.79
CA SER A 361 17.05 -31.90 3.76
C SER A 361 18.48 -31.68 3.28
N LYS A 362 19.02 -32.60 2.48
CA LYS A 362 20.36 -32.46 1.89
C LYS A 362 20.36 -31.49 0.71
N LEU A 363 19.32 -31.58 -0.12
CA LEU A 363 19.14 -30.67 -1.23
C LEU A 363 18.97 -29.22 -0.76
N GLN A 364 18.08 -29.01 0.22
CA GLN A 364 17.86 -27.69 0.82
C GLN A 364 19.16 -27.13 1.41
N ALA A 365 19.92 -27.94 2.14
CA ALA A 365 21.23 -27.52 2.67
C ALA A 365 22.22 -27.10 1.58
N ALA A 366 22.18 -27.71 0.39
CA ALA A 366 23.04 -27.32 -0.72
C ALA A 366 22.62 -25.96 -1.29
N ILE A 367 21.33 -25.78 -1.58
CA ILE A 367 20.77 -24.51 -2.09
C ILE A 367 21.06 -23.36 -1.12
N ASP A 368 20.83 -23.58 0.18
CA ASP A 368 21.05 -22.55 1.22
C ASP A 368 22.53 -22.17 1.37
N ALA A 369 23.46 -23.06 0.97
CA ALA A 369 24.89 -22.87 1.14
C ALA A 369 25.56 -22.20 -0.06
N ASP A 370 25.17 -22.56 -1.28
CA ASP A 370 25.79 -22.07 -2.52
C ASP A 370 24.94 -21.07 -3.30
N TYR A 371 23.67 -20.87 -2.90
CA TYR A 371 22.69 -20.06 -3.60
C TYR A 371 22.61 -20.40 -5.11
N GLN A 372 22.64 -21.69 -5.44
CA GLN A 372 22.45 -22.16 -6.80
C GLN A 372 21.08 -22.85 -6.97
N PRO A 373 20.27 -22.44 -7.96
CA PRO A 373 19.04 -23.14 -8.33
C PRO A 373 19.31 -24.62 -8.60
N ARG A 374 18.45 -25.50 -8.09
CA ARG A 374 18.51 -26.97 -8.31
C ARG A 374 17.25 -27.51 -8.97
N SER A 375 16.60 -26.66 -9.76
CA SER A 375 15.34 -26.94 -10.43
C SER A 375 15.49 -28.06 -11.45
N GLN A 376 14.55 -29.01 -11.45
CA GLN A 376 14.59 -30.19 -12.33
C GLN A 376 13.25 -30.92 -12.39
N ALA A 377 12.96 -31.55 -13.53
CA ALA A 377 11.87 -32.51 -13.64
C ALA A 377 12.14 -33.75 -12.78
N LEU A 378 11.11 -34.27 -12.11
CA LEU A 378 11.24 -35.38 -11.16
C LEU A 378 10.92 -36.76 -11.77
N GLY A 379 10.43 -36.81 -13.01
CA GLY A 379 10.06 -38.06 -13.68
C GLY A 379 8.85 -38.76 -13.04
N VAL A 380 8.00 -38.00 -12.36
CA VAL A 380 6.71 -38.44 -11.79
C VAL A 380 5.63 -37.45 -12.21
N SER A 381 4.38 -37.90 -12.23
CA SER A 381 3.20 -37.05 -12.42
C SER A 381 2.45 -36.88 -11.11
N ALA A 382 1.74 -35.77 -10.97
CA ALA A 382 0.79 -35.55 -9.90
C ALA A 382 -0.54 -35.07 -10.46
N GLU A 383 -1.60 -35.40 -9.73
CA GLU A 383 -2.96 -34.94 -9.94
C GLU A 383 -3.47 -34.38 -8.62
N LEU A 384 -4.01 -33.17 -8.67
CA LEU A 384 -4.53 -32.48 -7.50
C LEU A 384 -5.93 -31.93 -7.79
N GLU A 385 -6.82 -32.09 -6.82
CA GLU A 385 -8.17 -31.54 -6.79
C GLU A 385 -8.30 -30.74 -5.50
N THR A 386 -8.71 -29.48 -5.61
CA THR A 386 -9.03 -28.64 -4.46
C THR A 386 -10.39 -28.01 -4.62
N GLU A 387 -11.15 -27.99 -3.54
CA GLU A 387 -12.36 -27.18 -3.40
C GLU A 387 -12.11 -26.13 -2.31
N LEU A 388 -12.28 -24.86 -2.64
CA LEU A 388 -12.19 -23.74 -1.72
C LEU A 388 -13.52 -23.00 -1.68
N ILE A 389 -13.99 -22.74 -0.47
CA ILE A 389 -15.21 -21.96 -0.21
C ILE A 389 -14.75 -20.58 0.28
N SER A 390 -14.97 -19.56 -0.54
CA SER A 390 -14.59 -18.19 -0.22
C SER A 390 -15.81 -17.35 0.18
N GLU A 391 -15.67 -16.57 1.24
CA GLU A 391 -16.60 -15.50 1.57
C GLU A 391 -16.06 -14.19 1.01
N ARG A 392 -16.92 -13.46 0.31
CA ARG A 392 -16.64 -12.13 -0.22
C ARG A 392 -17.62 -11.14 0.39
N VAL A 393 -17.12 -9.95 0.66
CA VAL A 393 -17.90 -8.81 1.14
C VAL A 393 -17.81 -7.72 0.08
N GLU A 394 -18.97 -7.23 -0.36
CA GLU A 394 -19.04 -6.05 -1.22
C GLU A 394 -18.83 -4.80 -0.35
N VAL A 395 -17.98 -3.88 -0.83
CA VAL A 395 -17.67 -2.61 -0.17
C VAL A 395 -17.73 -1.46 -1.20
N PRO A 396 -18.15 -0.25 -0.80
CA PRO A 396 -18.43 0.82 -1.76
C PRO A 396 -17.29 1.83 -1.91
N ASN A 397 -16.89 2.14 -3.14
CA ASN A 397 -16.38 3.47 -3.47
C ASN A 397 -17.54 4.42 -3.79
N VAL A 398 -17.32 5.75 -3.72
CA VAL A 398 -18.27 6.75 -4.22
C VAL A 398 -17.60 7.62 -5.28
N LEU A 399 -18.13 7.60 -6.51
CA LEU A 399 -17.65 8.37 -7.64
C LEU A 399 -18.74 9.31 -8.15
N ALA A 400 -18.46 10.61 -8.15
CA ALA A 400 -19.34 11.64 -8.70
C ALA A 400 -18.61 12.43 -9.80
N GLN A 401 -19.28 12.75 -10.90
CA GLN A 401 -18.72 13.59 -11.95
C GLN A 401 -19.43 14.94 -12.04
N LEU A 402 -18.64 16.00 -12.22
CA LEU A 402 -19.07 17.29 -12.75
C LEU A 402 -18.62 17.37 -14.22
N PRO A 403 -19.54 17.22 -15.19
CA PRO A 403 -19.19 17.21 -16.61
C PRO A 403 -18.52 18.51 -17.07
N GLY A 404 -17.41 18.38 -17.77
CA GLY A 404 -16.74 19.46 -18.48
C GLY A 404 -17.16 19.56 -19.94
N LYS A 405 -16.51 20.45 -20.69
CA LYS A 405 -16.68 20.57 -22.15
C LYS A 405 -15.99 19.44 -22.92
N THR A 406 -14.96 18.84 -22.35
CA THR A 406 -14.22 17.70 -22.88
C THR A 406 -14.48 16.43 -22.08
N ASP A 407 -14.12 15.30 -22.67
CA ASP A 407 -14.12 14.01 -22.00
C ASP A 407 -12.84 13.75 -21.17
N GLU A 408 -11.77 14.54 -21.30
CA GLU A 408 -10.64 14.50 -20.36
C GLU A 408 -11.11 14.67 -18.91
N ILE A 409 -10.55 13.86 -18.00
CA ILE A 409 -10.91 13.77 -16.60
C ILE A 409 -9.74 14.26 -15.74
N ILE A 410 -10.02 15.15 -14.81
CA ILE A 410 -9.19 15.34 -13.62
C ILE A 410 -9.86 14.62 -12.45
N MET A 411 -9.11 13.76 -11.77
CA MET A 411 -9.61 13.00 -10.63
C MET A 411 -9.17 13.64 -9.32
N LEU A 412 -10.12 13.85 -8.41
CA LEU A 412 -9.86 14.26 -7.03
C LEU A 412 -10.16 13.07 -6.12
N GLY A 413 -9.20 12.67 -5.29
CA GLY A 413 -9.30 11.49 -4.44
C GLY A 413 -9.15 11.80 -2.96
N ALA A 414 -9.92 11.10 -2.13
CA ALA A 414 -9.70 10.95 -0.70
C ALA A 414 -10.29 9.59 -0.27
N HIS A 415 -9.77 8.95 0.77
CA HIS A 415 -10.47 7.82 1.36
C HIS A 415 -11.42 8.29 2.47
N PHE A 416 -12.49 7.53 2.68
CA PHE A 416 -13.50 7.83 3.68
C PHE A 416 -13.60 6.75 4.77
N ASP A 417 -12.99 5.57 4.56
CA ASP A 417 -12.81 4.60 5.63
C ASP A 417 -11.76 5.07 6.64
N HIS A 418 -11.84 4.52 7.86
CA HIS A 418 -10.79 4.66 8.85
C HIS A 418 -10.65 3.36 9.67
N ILE A 419 -9.82 3.37 10.71
CA ILE A 419 -9.36 2.20 11.46
C ILE A 419 -10.46 1.44 12.22
N GLY A 420 -11.60 2.06 12.50
CA GLY A 420 -12.68 1.44 13.29
C GLY A 420 -12.48 1.55 14.80
N ASN A 421 -12.94 0.54 15.54
CA ASN A 421 -12.77 0.44 16.98
C ASN A 421 -11.80 -0.70 17.37
N ASP A 422 -11.58 -0.90 18.66
CA ASP A 422 -10.64 -1.92 19.15
C ASP A 422 -11.21 -3.34 19.29
N GLU A 423 -12.45 -3.56 18.83
CA GLU A 423 -13.08 -4.88 18.65
C GLU A 423 -13.07 -5.34 17.18
N THR A 424 -13.50 -4.46 16.25
CA THR A 424 -13.67 -4.78 14.81
C THR A 424 -12.45 -4.39 13.98
N GLY A 425 -11.71 -3.36 14.40
CA GLY A 425 -10.58 -2.80 13.71
C GLY A 425 -9.25 -2.95 14.46
N ASN A 426 -8.28 -2.11 14.12
CA ASN A 426 -6.94 -2.10 14.75
C ASN A 426 -6.74 -0.87 15.66
N CYS A 427 -7.84 -0.29 16.14
CA CYS A 427 -7.79 0.96 16.89
C CYS A 427 -6.99 0.80 18.19
N ARG A 428 -6.14 1.79 18.48
CA ARG A 428 -5.45 1.87 19.76
C ARG A 428 -6.24 2.75 20.71
N ALA A 429 -7.06 2.12 21.56
CA ALA A 429 -7.83 2.78 22.58
C ALA A 429 -6.97 3.68 23.49
N ILE A 430 -7.53 4.82 23.88
CA ILE A 430 -6.95 5.75 24.85
C ILE A 430 -7.70 5.59 26.18
N VAL A 431 -6.95 5.31 27.25
CA VAL A 431 -7.50 5.23 28.62
C VAL A 431 -7.07 6.46 29.40
N ARG A 432 -8.03 7.34 29.75
CA ARG A 432 -7.82 8.52 30.59
C ARG A 432 -8.57 8.34 31.91
N ARG A 433 -7.85 8.03 32.99
CA ARG A 433 -8.40 7.73 34.33
C ARG A 433 -9.42 6.56 34.26
N ASP A 434 -10.72 6.86 34.32
CA ASP A 434 -11.83 5.91 34.29
C ASP A 434 -12.58 5.93 32.94
N GLU A 435 -12.17 6.79 32.00
CA GLU A 435 -12.75 6.87 30.66
C GLU A 435 -11.86 6.11 29.67
N ARG A 436 -12.47 5.20 28.91
CA ARG A 436 -11.83 4.46 27.82
C ARG A 436 -12.49 4.88 26.53
N ASP A 437 -11.72 5.54 25.70
CA ASP A 437 -12.09 5.79 24.32
C ASP A 437 -11.47 4.70 23.44
N ALA A 438 -12.30 4.08 22.61
CA ALA A 438 -11.94 2.89 21.85
C ALA A 438 -12.37 2.98 20.38
N ILE A 439 -12.88 4.13 19.97
CA ILE A 439 -13.29 4.40 18.60
C ILE A 439 -12.21 5.30 18.01
N CYS A 440 -11.59 4.90 16.92
CA CYS A 440 -10.71 5.77 16.16
C CYS A 440 -11.61 6.52 15.20
N ASN A 441 -11.98 7.76 15.52
CA ASN A 441 -12.92 8.52 14.71
C ASN A 441 -12.30 9.09 13.44
N GLY A 442 -11.00 9.34 13.38
CA GLY A 442 -10.33 9.69 12.13
C GLY A 442 -10.77 11.04 11.58
N ALA A 443 -10.71 12.08 12.41
CA ALA A 443 -11.10 13.43 12.01
C ALA A 443 -10.16 14.01 10.96
N ASP A 444 -8.85 13.89 11.15
CA ASP A 444 -7.87 14.24 10.14
C ASP A 444 -7.71 13.12 9.11
N ASP A 445 -7.63 11.87 9.58
CA ASP A 445 -7.40 10.65 8.79
C ASP A 445 -8.68 9.80 8.63
N ASN A 446 -9.45 9.91 7.56
CA ASN A 446 -9.37 10.93 6.52
C ASN A 446 -10.71 11.63 6.27
N ALA A 447 -11.43 11.92 7.36
CA ALA A 447 -12.64 12.74 7.26
C ALA A 447 -12.32 14.14 6.68
N SER A 448 -11.13 14.69 6.94
CA SER A 448 -10.70 15.98 6.43
C SER A 448 -10.58 16.03 4.89
N GLY A 449 -9.97 15.03 4.26
CA GLY A 449 -9.88 14.93 2.80
C GLY A 449 -11.24 14.70 2.15
N THR A 450 -12.04 13.79 2.73
CA THR A 450 -13.43 13.55 2.31
C THR A 450 -14.27 14.83 2.35
N ALA A 451 -14.18 15.59 3.44
CA ALA A 451 -14.90 16.85 3.60
C ALA A 451 -14.46 17.91 2.57
N MET A 452 -13.17 17.97 2.26
CA MET A 452 -12.64 18.91 1.26
C MET A 452 -13.12 18.58 -0.16
N LEU A 453 -13.21 17.30 -0.55
CA LEU A 453 -13.81 16.91 -1.83
C LEU A 453 -15.27 17.36 -1.95
N LEU A 454 -16.06 17.16 -0.88
CA LEU A 454 -17.46 17.57 -0.82
C LEU A 454 -17.60 19.09 -0.94
N ASP A 455 -16.73 19.85 -0.27
CA ASP A 455 -16.73 21.31 -0.34
C ASP A 455 -16.27 21.85 -1.69
N LEU A 456 -15.27 21.22 -2.33
CA LEU A 456 -14.86 21.59 -3.69
C LEU A 456 -16.01 21.39 -4.68
N ALA A 457 -16.77 20.30 -4.59
CA ALA A 457 -17.95 20.11 -5.45
C ALA A 457 -19.00 21.19 -5.24
N ARG A 458 -19.28 21.56 -3.98
CA ARG A 458 -20.15 22.70 -3.65
C ARG A 458 -19.61 24.01 -4.24
N ALA A 459 -18.32 24.28 -4.07
CA ALA A 459 -17.70 25.52 -4.52
C ALA A 459 -17.78 25.69 -6.06
N TYR A 460 -17.67 24.59 -6.82
CA TYR A 460 -17.86 24.62 -8.28
C TYR A 460 -19.32 24.86 -8.68
N GLU A 461 -20.27 24.26 -7.95
CA GLU A 461 -21.71 24.49 -8.16
C GLU A 461 -22.09 25.94 -7.85
N ASP A 462 -21.67 26.48 -6.71
CA ASP A 462 -21.89 27.87 -6.30
C ASP A 462 -21.26 28.88 -7.27
N ALA A 463 -20.08 28.56 -7.82
CA ALA A 463 -19.42 29.39 -8.82
C ALA A 463 -20.16 29.40 -10.18
N GLY A 464 -21.01 28.40 -10.45
CA GLY A 464 -21.76 28.27 -11.70
C GLY A 464 -20.87 28.09 -12.95
N VAL A 465 -19.66 27.57 -12.78
CA VAL A 465 -18.68 27.42 -13.86
C VAL A 465 -18.76 26.02 -14.46
N THR A 466 -18.86 25.95 -15.79
CA THR A 466 -18.62 24.70 -16.53
C THR A 466 -17.11 24.59 -16.84
N PRO A 467 -16.39 23.62 -16.25
CA PRO A 467 -14.96 23.44 -16.51
C PRO A 467 -14.69 22.97 -17.94
N GLU A 468 -13.47 23.18 -18.44
CA GLU A 468 -13.06 22.59 -19.72
C GLU A 468 -13.00 21.07 -19.59
N ARG A 469 -12.36 20.54 -18.55
CA ARG A 469 -12.26 19.10 -18.26
C ARG A 469 -13.34 18.64 -17.28
N THR A 470 -13.75 17.39 -17.41
CA THR A 470 -14.63 16.75 -16.43
C THR A 470 -13.89 16.56 -15.11
N ILE A 471 -14.54 16.90 -14.00
CA ILE A 471 -13.99 16.66 -12.65
C ILE A 471 -14.67 15.42 -12.09
N VAL A 472 -13.87 14.42 -11.69
CA VAL A 472 -14.39 13.25 -10.97
C VAL A 472 -13.93 13.31 -9.53
N PHE A 473 -14.88 13.33 -8.61
CA PHE A 473 -14.64 13.23 -7.18
C PHE A 473 -14.77 11.76 -6.76
N ALA A 474 -13.68 11.21 -6.24
CA ALA A 474 -13.55 9.80 -5.89
C ALA A 474 -13.29 9.65 -4.39
N HIS A 475 -14.25 9.04 -3.69
CA HIS A 475 -14.09 8.63 -2.30
C HIS A 475 -13.82 7.13 -2.24
N PHE A 476 -12.68 6.76 -1.70
CA PHE A 476 -12.22 5.37 -1.64
C PHE A 476 -12.52 4.74 -0.27
N SER A 477 -12.93 3.46 -0.28
CA SER A 477 -12.90 2.63 0.93
C SER A 477 -11.69 1.69 0.91
N GLY A 478 -11.37 1.07 2.04
CA GLY A 478 -10.31 0.08 2.16
C GLY A 478 -8.90 0.64 1.97
N GLU A 479 -8.68 1.94 2.11
CA GLU A 479 -7.35 2.54 2.07
C GLU A 479 -6.49 1.99 3.21
N GLU A 480 -7.07 1.97 4.42
CA GLU A 480 -6.44 1.54 5.67
C GLU A 480 -6.04 0.05 5.67
N LEU A 481 -6.64 -0.70 4.75
CA LEU A 481 -6.40 -2.11 4.53
C LEU A 481 -5.42 -2.38 3.39
N GLY A 482 -4.90 -1.33 2.75
CA GLY A 482 -3.88 -1.39 1.70
C GLY A 482 -4.35 -0.86 0.35
N LEU A 483 -4.96 0.33 0.32
CA LEU A 483 -5.35 1.04 -0.92
C LEU A 483 -6.36 0.26 -1.78
N LEU A 484 -7.26 -0.49 -1.15
CA LEU A 484 -8.06 -1.51 -1.84
C LEU A 484 -9.12 -0.91 -2.76
N GLY A 485 -9.76 0.20 -2.38
CA GLY A 485 -10.77 0.86 -3.19
C GLY A 485 -10.20 1.47 -4.47
N SER A 486 -9.08 2.19 -4.36
CA SER A 486 -8.38 2.72 -5.53
C SER A 486 -7.77 1.61 -6.38
N GLN A 487 -7.24 0.53 -5.77
CA GLN A 487 -6.78 -0.65 -6.51
C GLN A 487 -7.91 -1.29 -7.32
N ALA A 488 -9.07 -1.50 -6.68
CA ALA A 488 -10.23 -2.12 -7.33
C ALA A 488 -10.69 -1.29 -8.53
N LEU A 489 -10.69 0.05 -8.40
CA LEU A 489 -11.06 0.93 -9.50
C LEU A 489 -10.10 0.82 -10.69
N ILE A 490 -8.79 0.61 -10.45
CA ILE A 490 -7.80 0.33 -11.50
C ILE A 490 -8.05 -1.04 -12.16
N GLY A 491 -8.40 -2.06 -11.37
CA GLY A 491 -8.65 -3.42 -11.86
C GLY A 491 -9.94 -3.58 -12.66
N ASP A 492 -11.03 -2.98 -12.22
CA ASP A 492 -12.37 -3.07 -12.82
C ASP A 492 -13.05 -1.69 -12.82
N SER A 493 -12.68 -0.85 -13.79
CA SER A 493 -13.19 0.52 -13.85
C SER A 493 -14.52 0.61 -14.59
N PRO A 494 -15.50 1.37 -14.07
CA PRO A 494 -16.76 1.58 -14.78
C PRO A 494 -16.63 2.56 -15.96
N PHE A 495 -15.49 3.24 -16.13
CA PHE A 495 -15.25 4.21 -17.20
C PHE A 495 -13.88 4.02 -17.85
N ASP A 496 -13.67 4.63 -19.02
CA ASP A 496 -12.38 4.58 -19.72
C ASP A 496 -11.33 5.43 -18.98
N GLN A 497 -10.40 4.74 -18.31
CA GLN A 497 -9.35 5.35 -17.52
C GLN A 497 -8.29 6.08 -18.35
N SER A 498 -8.19 5.84 -19.66
CA SER A 498 -7.27 6.59 -20.54
C SER A 498 -7.62 8.08 -20.64
N ARG A 499 -8.84 8.45 -20.20
CA ARG A 499 -9.31 9.84 -20.11
C ARG A 499 -8.77 10.58 -18.89
N VAL A 500 -8.23 9.91 -17.89
CA VAL A 500 -7.71 10.57 -16.68
C VAL A 500 -6.35 11.20 -16.98
N VAL A 501 -6.28 12.53 -16.98
CA VAL A 501 -5.08 13.28 -17.34
C VAL A 501 -4.24 13.72 -16.14
N ALA A 502 -4.85 13.77 -14.95
CA ALA A 502 -4.18 14.05 -13.68
C ALA A 502 -5.04 13.55 -12.52
N MET A 503 -4.38 13.23 -11.41
CA MET A 503 -5.05 12.88 -10.16
C MET A 503 -4.47 13.68 -8.98
N VAL A 504 -5.35 14.30 -8.19
CA VAL A 504 -5.00 15.05 -6.98
C VAL A 504 -5.60 14.31 -5.78
N ASN A 505 -4.75 13.88 -4.85
CA ASN A 505 -5.14 13.13 -3.68
C ASN A 505 -5.03 13.97 -2.41
N LEU A 506 -6.02 13.84 -1.55
CA LEU A 506 -6.10 14.50 -0.25
C LEU A 506 -6.16 13.46 0.85
N ASP A 507 -5.19 13.53 1.75
CA ASP A 507 -5.11 12.68 2.93
C ASP A 507 -4.59 13.51 4.09
N MET A 508 -5.26 13.46 5.25
CA MET A 508 -4.86 14.21 6.44
C MET A 508 -4.56 15.69 6.13
N VAL A 509 -5.59 16.43 5.71
CA VAL A 509 -5.49 17.85 5.28
C VAL A 509 -6.06 18.84 6.30
N GLY A 510 -6.54 18.36 7.45
CA GLY A 510 -7.18 19.13 8.50
C GLY A 510 -6.25 19.64 9.60
N ARG A 511 -5.08 19.03 9.82
CA ARG A 511 -4.17 19.38 10.93
C ARG A 511 -2.89 20.08 10.48
N LEU A 512 -3.03 21.21 9.78
CA LEU A 512 -1.89 22.05 9.41
C LEU A 512 -1.11 22.52 10.66
N GLY A 513 0.01 21.86 10.94
CA GLY A 513 0.87 22.11 12.10
C GLY A 513 2.13 22.92 11.79
N PRO A 514 3.06 23.02 12.75
CA PRO A 514 4.31 23.79 12.61
C PRO A 514 5.22 23.34 11.45
N SER A 515 5.10 22.06 11.06
CA SER A 515 5.81 21.45 9.92
C SER A 515 5.26 21.90 8.57
N GLY A 516 4.06 22.49 8.54
CA GLY A 516 3.41 22.93 7.32
C GLY A 516 2.72 21.81 6.53
N LEU A 517 2.49 22.09 5.25
CA LEU A 517 1.90 21.17 4.28
C LEU A 517 3.02 20.45 3.51
N ALA A 518 2.89 19.16 3.31
CA ALA A 518 3.70 18.41 2.36
C ALA A 518 2.90 18.16 1.07
N ILE A 519 3.54 18.39 -0.08
CA ILE A 519 3.00 18.10 -1.40
C ILE A 519 3.95 17.09 -2.05
N GLY A 520 3.48 15.85 -2.20
CA GLY A 520 4.20 14.74 -2.83
C GLY A 520 3.74 14.48 -4.26
N GLY A 521 4.41 13.53 -4.92
CA GLY A 521 4.08 13.11 -6.29
C GLY A 521 4.70 13.98 -7.39
N LEU A 522 5.48 15.03 -7.05
CA LEU A 522 6.02 15.98 -8.04
C LEU A 522 6.95 15.31 -9.06
N GLY A 523 7.56 14.16 -8.73
CA GLY A 523 8.38 13.41 -9.68
C GLY A 523 7.60 12.85 -10.88
N SER A 524 6.27 12.82 -10.83
CA SER A 524 5.41 12.35 -11.92
C SER A 524 5.25 13.34 -13.07
N SER A 525 5.66 14.61 -12.90
CA SER A 525 5.64 15.61 -13.96
C SER A 525 6.55 16.81 -13.65
N ALA A 526 7.33 17.24 -14.64
CA ALA A 526 8.09 18.50 -14.55
C ALA A 526 7.21 19.76 -14.50
N ASP A 527 5.91 19.65 -14.82
CA ASP A 527 4.97 20.78 -14.87
C ASP A 527 4.39 21.14 -13.49
N TRP A 528 4.56 20.26 -12.47
CA TRP A 528 3.98 20.47 -11.15
C TRP A 528 4.58 21.63 -10.38
N LEU A 529 5.91 21.68 -10.29
CA LEU A 529 6.59 22.72 -9.51
C LEU A 529 6.37 24.12 -10.08
N PRO A 530 6.45 24.36 -11.41
CA PRO A 530 6.09 25.64 -12.01
C PRO A 530 4.65 26.08 -11.67
N LEU A 531 3.68 25.18 -11.75
CA LEU A 531 2.29 25.48 -11.38
C LEU A 531 2.18 25.89 -9.91
N LEU A 532 2.78 25.12 -9.00
CA LEU A 532 2.71 25.41 -7.56
C LEU A 532 3.44 26.71 -7.19
N ASP A 533 4.54 27.04 -7.88
CA ASP A 533 5.27 28.31 -7.71
C ASP A 533 4.43 29.51 -8.21
N GLU A 534 3.69 29.36 -9.32
CA GLU A 534 2.76 30.37 -9.85
C GLU A 534 1.61 30.67 -8.87
N LEU A 535 1.04 29.63 -8.26
CA LEU A 535 -0.07 29.76 -7.29
C LEU A 535 0.41 30.30 -5.93
N GLY A 536 1.65 30.00 -5.56
CA GLY A 536 2.22 30.38 -4.27
C GLY A 536 1.76 29.47 -3.13
N ASN A 537 2.16 29.84 -1.92
CA ASN A 537 2.05 28.98 -0.74
C ASN A 537 0.88 29.33 0.21
N HIS A 538 0.06 30.33 -0.12
CA HIS A 538 -1.07 30.80 0.72
C HIS A 538 -0.69 31.09 2.18
N GLY A 539 0.55 31.56 2.43
CA GLY A 539 1.03 31.82 3.79
C GLY A 539 1.37 30.58 4.60
N MET A 540 1.47 29.41 3.97
CA MET A 540 1.83 28.14 4.61
C MET A 540 3.32 27.83 4.39
N LYS A 541 3.93 27.13 5.36
CA LYS A 541 5.17 26.41 5.06
C LYS A 541 4.83 25.21 4.18
N ILE A 542 5.61 24.99 3.11
CA ILE A 542 5.39 23.86 2.20
C ILE A 542 6.69 23.08 1.97
N LEU A 543 6.60 21.76 2.09
CA LEU A 543 7.59 20.79 1.66
C LEU A 543 7.14 20.21 0.31
N TYR A 544 7.93 20.43 -0.74
CA TYR A 544 7.72 19.87 -2.06
C TYR A 544 8.59 18.62 -2.24
N GLU A 545 7.97 17.47 -2.48
CA GLU A 545 8.65 16.18 -2.56
C GLU A 545 8.47 15.52 -3.93
N GLY A 546 9.57 15.06 -4.50
CA GLY A 546 9.62 14.37 -5.78
C GLY A 546 9.31 12.87 -5.70
N SER A 547 9.23 12.30 -4.49
CA SER A 547 8.87 10.88 -4.33
C SER A 547 7.51 10.63 -4.97
N THR A 548 7.51 9.66 -5.87
CA THR A 548 6.32 9.03 -6.42
C THR A 548 6.00 7.72 -5.71
N THR A 549 6.83 7.36 -4.73
CA THR A 549 6.62 6.21 -3.86
C THR A 549 5.77 6.63 -2.68
N THR A 550 4.50 6.23 -2.67
CA THR A 550 3.51 6.78 -1.75
C THR A 550 2.57 5.70 -1.21
N ARG A 551 1.87 6.04 -0.13
CA ARG A 551 1.02 5.13 0.66
C ARG A 551 -0.41 5.63 0.79
N SER A 552 -0.95 6.22 -0.28
CA SER A 552 -2.35 6.64 -0.34
C SER A 552 -2.86 6.43 -1.78
N ASP A 553 -4.13 6.69 -2.04
CA ASP A 553 -4.86 6.18 -3.21
C ASP A 553 -4.31 6.60 -4.59
N HIS A 554 -3.56 7.70 -4.67
CA HIS A 554 -2.89 8.13 -5.90
C HIS A 554 -1.83 7.14 -6.41
N ALA A 555 -1.31 6.25 -5.57
CA ALA A 555 -0.22 5.35 -5.94
C ALA A 555 -0.58 4.46 -7.14
N TRP A 556 -1.82 3.96 -7.20
CA TRP A 556 -2.28 3.12 -8.30
C TRP A 556 -2.45 3.90 -9.62
N TRP A 557 -2.76 5.20 -9.54
CA TRP A 557 -2.83 6.09 -10.70
C TRP A 557 -1.44 6.42 -11.23
N PHE A 558 -0.47 6.65 -10.33
CA PHE A 558 0.94 6.79 -10.71
C PHE A 558 1.45 5.55 -11.46
N HIS A 559 1.10 4.34 -11.01
CA HIS A 559 1.43 3.09 -11.70
C HIS A 559 0.83 2.97 -13.11
N ARG A 560 -0.23 3.74 -13.40
CA ARG A 560 -0.83 3.88 -14.74
C ARG A 560 -0.22 5.01 -15.57
N GLN A 561 0.91 5.57 -15.13
CA GLN A 561 1.62 6.67 -15.78
C GLN A 561 0.78 7.95 -15.88
N ILE A 562 -0.03 8.20 -14.85
CA ILE A 562 -0.82 9.43 -14.72
C ILE A 562 -0.09 10.38 -13.77
N PRO A 563 0.07 11.68 -14.11
CA PRO A 563 0.59 12.69 -13.20
C PRO A 563 -0.25 12.77 -11.92
N VAL A 564 0.42 12.76 -10.77
CA VAL A 564 -0.22 12.78 -9.44
C VAL A 564 0.29 13.90 -8.56
N LEU A 565 -0.59 14.46 -7.74
CA LEU A 565 -0.24 15.26 -6.57
C LEU A 565 -0.84 14.65 -5.31
N PHE A 566 -0.12 14.75 -4.21
CA PHE A 566 -0.57 14.29 -2.90
C PHE A 566 -0.39 15.37 -1.84
N PHE A 567 -1.51 15.85 -1.28
CA PHE A 567 -1.53 16.84 -0.20
C PHE A 567 -1.66 16.15 1.15
N PHE A 568 -0.75 16.46 2.07
CA PHE A 568 -0.62 15.78 3.36
C PHE A 568 -0.06 16.71 4.45
N THR A 569 -0.70 16.80 5.62
CA THR A 569 -0.22 17.68 6.73
C THR A 569 0.75 17.00 7.71
N GLY A 570 1.08 15.73 7.48
CA GLY A 570 2.05 15.01 8.30
C GLY A 570 1.40 14.06 9.31
N ILE A 571 2.18 13.12 9.83
CA ILE A 571 1.74 12.25 10.92
C ILE A 571 1.76 12.98 12.26
N HIS A 572 0.81 12.65 13.14
CA HIS A 572 0.71 13.19 14.49
C HIS A 572 0.74 12.07 15.56
N GLY A 573 0.85 12.44 16.84
CA GLY A 573 1.12 11.49 17.94
C GLY A 573 0.01 10.47 18.22
N ASP A 574 -1.18 10.78 17.73
CA ASP A 574 -2.47 10.11 17.79
C ASP A 574 -2.90 9.51 16.43
N TYR A 575 -2.01 9.48 15.43
CA TYR A 575 -2.23 8.76 14.16
C TYR A 575 -2.63 7.30 14.40
N HIS A 576 -3.75 6.87 13.78
CA HIS A 576 -4.42 5.58 13.98
C HIS A 576 -4.81 5.28 15.45
N ARG A 577 -5.24 6.32 16.19
CA ARG A 577 -5.69 6.20 17.59
C ARG A 577 -6.96 6.99 17.81
N ALA A 578 -7.68 6.67 18.90
CA ALA A 578 -8.86 7.39 19.40
C ALA A 578 -8.57 8.84 19.88
N GLY A 579 -7.47 9.45 19.42
CA GLY A 579 -7.15 10.84 19.69
C GLY A 579 -7.28 11.72 18.44
N ASP A 580 -7.41 11.12 17.25
CA ASP A 580 -7.67 11.85 16.02
C ASP A 580 -9.14 12.30 15.96
N GLU A 581 -9.40 13.41 16.66
CA GLU A 581 -10.72 13.92 17.00
C GLU A 581 -10.95 15.32 16.43
N ILE A 582 -12.22 15.72 16.36
CA ILE A 582 -12.66 16.99 15.77
C ILE A 582 -11.98 18.23 16.37
N ASP A 583 -11.69 18.19 17.68
CA ASP A 583 -11.09 19.31 18.44
C ASP A 583 -9.64 19.60 18.00
N GLU A 584 -9.03 18.66 17.28
CA GLU A 584 -7.65 18.76 16.81
C GLU A 584 -7.53 19.39 15.42
N ILE A 585 -8.65 19.59 14.71
CA ILE A 585 -8.66 20.18 13.36
C ILE A 585 -8.31 21.66 13.42
N ASN A 586 -7.34 22.06 12.59
CA ASN A 586 -6.97 23.46 12.40
C ASN A 586 -7.85 24.07 11.28
N VAL A 587 -8.99 24.66 11.65
CA VAL A 587 -9.96 25.24 10.69
C VAL A 587 -9.33 26.30 9.76
N GLU A 588 -8.46 27.18 10.28
CA GLU A 588 -7.77 28.18 9.46
C GLU A 588 -6.78 27.52 8.49
N GLY A 589 -6.06 26.51 8.95
CA GLY A 589 -5.16 25.71 8.14
C GLY A 589 -5.88 24.95 7.04
N LEU A 590 -6.98 24.28 7.38
CA LEU A 590 -7.86 23.57 6.45
C LEU A 590 -8.38 24.51 5.34
N ALA A 591 -8.76 25.75 5.70
CA ALA A 591 -9.16 26.77 4.72
C ALA A 591 -8.02 27.13 3.74
N LYS A 592 -6.79 27.31 4.24
CA LYS A 592 -5.61 27.63 3.42
C LYS A 592 -5.25 26.49 2.48
N VAL A 593 -5.26 25.25 2.99
CA VAL A 593 -5.00 24.04 2.18
C VAL A 593 -6.10 23.89 1.13
N GLY A 594 -7.37 24.00 1.52
CA GLY A 594 -8.52 23.90 0.62
C GLY A 594 -8.47 24.94 -0.50
N GLN A 595 -8.07 26.18 -0.21
CA GLN A 595 -7.97 27.20 -1.24
C GLN A 595 -6.84 26.91 -2.23
N LEU A 596 -5.65 26.48 -1.76
CA LEU A 596 -4.56 26.06 -2.65
C LEU A 596 -4.98 24.88 -3.54
N VAL A 597 -5.66 23.88 -2.97
CA VAL A 597 -6.19 22.74 -3.74
C VAL A 597 -7.22 23.22 -4.77
N SER A 598 -8.16 24.09 -4.39
CA SER A 598 -9.13 24.69 -5.31
C SER A 598 -8.45 25.39 -6.49
N ASP A 599 -7.39 26.14 -6.21
CA ASP A 599 -6.61 26.86 -7.22
C ASP A 599 -5.85 25.92 -8.17
N VAL A 600 -5.27 24.82 -7.65
CA VAL A 600 -4.67 23.76 -8.50
C VAL A 600 -5.74 23.11 -9.38
N VAL A 601 -6.86 22.69 -8.78
CA VAL A 601 -7.96 22.04 -9.50
C VAL A 601 -8.52 22.99 -10.57
N TRP A 602 -8.65 24.28 -10.28
CA TRP A 602 -9.08 25.29 -11.24
C TRP A 602 -8.20 25.33 -12.49
N GLU A 603 -6.87 25.35 -12.32
CA GLU A 603 -5.92 25.37 -13.44
C GLU A 603 -6.03 24.10 -14.29
N LEU A 604 -6.12 22.93 -13.64
CA LEU A 604 -6.30 21.65 -14.31
C LEU A 604 -7.65 21.56 -15.02
N ALA A 605 -8.73 21.99 -14.37
CA ALA A 605 -10.10 21.96 -14.89
C ALA A 605 -10.28 22.93 -16.06
N SER A 606 -9.49 24.02 -16.09
CA SER A 606 -9.49 25.04 -17.13
C SER A 606 -8.63 24.70 -18.34
N GLY A 607 -8.02 23.50 -18.38
CA GLY A 607 -7.31 23.01 -19.57
C GLY A 607 -5.78 23.06 -19.49
N ARG A 608 -5.17 23.47 -18.37
CA ARG A 608 -3.70 23.43 -18.22
C ARG A 608 -3.18 22.01 -18.41
N ALA A 609 -2.33 21.80 -19.40
CA ALA A 609 -1.75 20.48 -19.66
C ALA A 609 -0.67 20.16 -18.62
N ILE A 610 -0.64 18.91 -18.17
CA ILE A 610 0.41 18.36 -17.30
C ILE A 610 0.92 17.09 -17.98
N ALA A 611 2.18 17.07 -18.36
CA ALA A 611 2.78 15.95 -19.06
C ALA A 611 3.38 14.95 -18.08
N TRP A 612 3.07 13.65 -18.25
CA TRP A 612 3.75 12.59 -17.52
C TRP A 612 5.27 12.64 -17.76
N THR A 613 6.03 12.50 -16.69
CA THR A 613 7.48 12.32 -16.72
C THR A 613 7.84 11.08 -15.90
N GLU A 614 8.69 10.23 -16.44
CA GLU A 614 9.23 9.09 -15.70
C GLU A 614 10.14 9.62 -14.57
N PRO A 615 9.87 9.26 -13.30
CA PRO A 615 10.62 9.82 -12.17
C PRO A 615 12.07 9.33 -12.13
N ALA A 616 12.96 10.18 -11.65
CA ALA A 616 14.38 9.85 -11.48
C ALA A 616 14.65 8.83 -10.36
N HIS A 617 13.75 8.73 -9.37
CA HIS A 617 13.86 7.85 -8.20
C HIS A 617 12.50 7.25 -7.84
N GLY A 618 12.45 5.92 -7.69
CA GLY A 618 11.29 5.18 -7.19
C GLY A 618 10.22 4.88 -8.25
N ASP A 619 9.79 3.62 -8.32
CA ASP A 619 8.88 3.08 -9.34
C ASP A 619 7.57 2.52 -8.76
N GLY A 620 7.24 2.75 -7.48
CA GLY A 620 5.98 2.25 -6.93
C GLY A 620 5.67 2.52 -5.47
N ILE A 621 4.63 1.87 -4.94
CA ILE A 621 4.18 1.92 -3.52
C ILE A 621 5.37 1.62 -2.57
N GLY A 622 6.01 2.66 -2.04
CA GLY A 622 7.28 2.58 -1.29
C GLY A 622 7.18 3.00 0.17
N ARG A 623 8.35 3.10 0.82
CA ARG A 623 8.46 3.07 2.30
C ARG A 623 8.06 4.37 3.00
N GLY A 624 7.74 5.45 2.29
CA GLY A 624 7.63 6.78 2.88
C GLY A 624 6.33 7.53 2.57
N LEU A 625 5.86 8.31 3.55
CA LEU A 625 4.95 9.44 3.32
C LEU A 625 5.78 10.69 2.96
N PRO A 626 5.18 11.73 2.37
CA PRO A 626 5.93 12.93 2.04
C PRO A 626 6.74 13.52 3.20
N GLY A 627 8.04 13.72 2.96
CA GLY A 627 9.00 14.23 3.93
C GLY A 627 9.74 13.17 4.75
N SER A 628 9.46 11.88 4.53
CA SER A 628 10.14 10.78 5.25
C SER A 628 11.52 10.41 4.67
N ASP A 629 11.77 10.72 3.41
CA ASP A 629 13.08 10.56 2.76
C ASP A 629 13.65 11.92 2.33
N PRO A 630 14.63 12.48 3.07
CA PRO A 630 15.25 13.76 2.73
C PRO A 630 15.84 13.82 1.31
N SER A 631 16.24 12.68 0.74
CA SER A 631 16.83 12.63 -0.61
C SER A 631 15.82 12.90 -1.72
N THR A 632 14.51 12.82 -1.41
CA THR A 632 13.42 13.06 -2.36
C THR A 632 12.83 14.46 -2.24
N VAL A 633 13.28 15.26 -1.28
CA VAL A 633 12.81 16.64 -1.09
C VAL A 633 13.38 17.53 -2.20
N ILE A 634 12.48 18.15 -2.98
CA ILE A 634 12.85 19.08 -4.05
C ILE A 634 13.09 20.48 -3.49
N MET A 635 12.18 20.94 -2.63
CA MET A 635 12.18 22.32 -2.14
C MET A 635 11.40 22.45 -0.84
N ARG A 636 11.82 23.38 0.02
CA ARG A 636 11.05 23.85 1.18
C ARG A 636 10.83 25.35 1.06
N VAL A 637 9.65 25.81 1.42
CA VAL A 637 9.32 27.25 1.52
C VAL A 637 8.74 27.57 2.89
N ASP A 638 9.08 28.75 3.40
CA ASP A 638 8.46 29.30 4.61
C ASP A 638 7.11 29.96 4.31
N GLU A 639 6.48 30.55 5.34
CA GLU A 639 5.18 31.22 5.23
C GLU A 639 5.22 32.45 4.31
N GLN A 640 6.38 33.05 4.09
CA GLN A 640 6.57 34.18 3.18
C GLN A 640 6.85 33.74 1.73
N GLY A 641 6.89 32.42 1.47
CA GLY A 641 7.23 31.85 0.17
C GLY A 641 8.73 31.85 -0.12
N VAL A 642 9.58 32.11 0.89
CA VAL A 642 11.02 32.11 0.73
C VAL A 642 11.54 30.68 0.82
N ARG A 643 12.43 30.30 -0.10
CA ARG A 643 13.08 28.98 -0.07
C ARG A 643 13.97 28.85 1.16
N VAL A 644 13.86 27.73 1.87
CA VAL A 644 14.60 27.47 3.11
C VAL A 644 15.28 26.10 3.12
N ASP A 645 16.33 25.95 3.94
CA ASP A 645 16.96 24.66 4.23
C ASP A 645 16.16 23.84 5.26
N GLU A 646 16.67 22.67 5.65
CA GLU A 646 16.03 21.80 6.64
C GLU A 646 15.92 22.46 8.03
N ASP A 647 16.82 23.40 8.34
CA ASP A 647 16.84 24.17 9.58
C ASP A 647 15.97 25.44 9.50
N GLY A 648 15.34 25.71 8.35
CA GLY A 648 14.49 26.88 8.12
C GLY A 648 15.26 28.16 7.78
N ASN A 649 16.54 28.09 7.44
CA ASN A 649 17.31 29.26 7.02
C ASN A 649 17.08 29.56 5.53
N PRO A 650 16.94 30.84 5.14
CA PRO A 650 16.77 31.21 3.74
C PRO A 650 17.92 30.74 2.85
N ILE A 651 17.58 30.11 1.72
CA ILE A 651 18.52 29.73 0.67
C ILE A 651 18.37 30.72 -0.50
N ALA A 652 19.50 31.17 -1.06
CA ALA A 652 19.47 31.96 -2.29
C ALA A 652 18.83 31.17 -3.43
N ALA A 653 17.96 31.82 -4.22
CA ALA A 653 17.46 31.24 -5.46
C ALA A 653 18.65 30.77 -6.32
N ALA A 654 18.62 29.52 -6.78
CA ALA A 654 19.58 29.05 -7.77
C ALA A 654 19.50 30.00 -9.00
N PRO A 655 20.64 30.47 -9.52
CA PRO A 655 20.68 31.47 -10.59
C PRO A 655 20.01 31.00 -11.89
#